data_AF-A0A936LAA2-F1
#
_entry.id   AF-A0A936LAA2-F1
#
_cell.length_a   1.000
_cell.length_b   1.000
_cell.length_c   1.000
_cell.angle_alpha   90.00
_cell.angle_beta   90.00
_cell.angle_gamma   90.00
#
_symmetry.space_group_name_H-M   'P 1'
#
loop_
_entity.id
_entity.type
_entity.pdbx_description
1 polymer ?
#
loop_
_entity_poly.entity_id
_entity_poly.type
_entity_poly.pdbx_seq_one_letter_code
_entity_poly.pdbx_strand_id
1 'polypeptide(L)'
;MELKTSTDTVTDIAEIPGIRTVWEETLGDPRICVALLDGPIDHFHPAFIGSKLALASTVIPNLRKGKALRHGTQVTSVIFGQHNAQIKGIAPGCRGLVIPIVSDGSNGLLASYSQVGLAQAISMAIQAGANIINISLGQRSPEGVGHPLLLTAIEDCLAKDVVIVAATGNEGRNTLSIPAALPSVLAVGAMNSQGLPLEFSNWHERYQTQGVLAPGENILTADLGNAITLSNGTSYAAAIVSGVIALLASLQIKHGLPVNFRAIREAILNSALGCEGEPVKADCRLLAGRLNINGAKLLLLKGMNTMNMKEVREPKQATNNMPYSSEPSLWLPASKPQPNNLSGNLSPFPIEIDDYSPGSPTSQNSMMANSATTCNCGRNGSVQLVFALGKLGIEFETEARFDSIRNHMEKPDPKNEVDPNPYDPEQLLNHFTKNPWDAASVIWTLNLDAVPIYAIKPEGAFAQEAYQELRNFLNDQINNSVERVSVPGYIVGNIKLKNGQMIPVINPDLRGMYSWNTQELIEKVCAHAAANQEKSDRPSECKKRVENFIVRVYEELRNLGITPQDRAINYAASNALLVAEIFKEALQEGLEFGSFIVERSPVCRPESDCWDIKLTFFNPKKIFEEASKVYLLTVDVSDVVPVMVGRKRSWFVYVRP
;
A
#
# COMPACT_ATOMS: atom_id res chain seq x y z
N MET A 1 -21.40 24.18 -27.65
CA MET A 1 -21.68 22.88 -28.31
C MET A 1 -22.56 22.12 -27.35
N GLU A 2 -23.83 21.96 -27.68
CA GLU A 2 -24.86 21.38 -26.81
C GLU A 2 -24.52 19.94 -26.41
N LEU A 3 -24.58 19.67 -25.10
CA LEU A 3 -24.56 18.32 -24.54
C LEU A 3 -25.82 17.59 -25.00
N LYS A 4 -25.66 16.69 -25.96
CA LYS A 4 -26.71 15.73 -26.33
C LYS A 4 -27.02 14.85 -25.12
N THR A 5 -28.21 15.01 -24.58
CA THR A 5 -28.87 14.09 -23.66
C THR A 5 -29.02 12.73 -24.36
N SER A 6 -28.17 11.76 -24.03
CA SER A 6 -28.50 10.34 -24.28
C SER A 6 -29.61 9.96 -23.33
N THR A 7 -30.65 9.34 -23.85
CA THR A 7 -31.69 8.69 -23.06
C THR A 7 -31.06 7.54 -22.28
N ASP A 8 -30.78 7.75 -20.99
CA ASP A 8 -30.14 6.77 -20.11
C ASP A 8 -31.06 5.55 -19.91
N THR A 9 -30.88 4.52 -20.73
CA THR A 9 -31.53 3.22 -20.55
C THR A 9 -30.90 2.52 -19.35
N VAL A 10 -31.72 2.23 -18.34
CA VAL A 10 -31.33 1.43 -17.16
C VAL A 10 -30.86 0.06 -17.60
N THR A 11 -29.72 -0.41 -17.09
CA THR A 11 -29.31 -1.80 -17.26
C THR A 11 -30.10 -2.66 -16.28
N ASP A 12 -31.16 -3.31 -16.75
CA ASP A 12 -31.91 -4.27 -15.94
C ASP A 12 -31.05 -5.54 -15.76
N ILE A 13 -30.72 -5.85 -14.51
CA ILE A 13 -30.00 -7.08 -14.15
C ILE A 13 -30.69 -8.32 -14.72
N ALA A 14 -32.04 -8.30 -14.84
CA ALA A 14 -32.79 -9.40 -15.42
C ALA A 14 -32.54 -9.60 -16.92
N GLU A 15 -31.93 -8.66 -17.63
CA GLU A 15 -31.63 -8.76 -19.06
C GLU A 15 -30.26 -9.36 -19.35
N ILE A 16 -29.43 -9.60 -18.32
CA ILE A 16 -28.14 -10.28 -18.48
C ILE A 16 -28.37 -11.68 -19.05
N PRO A 17 -27.78 -12.05 -20.19
CA PRO A 17 -28.03 -13.34 -20.83
C PRO A 17 -27.77 -14.52 -19.89
N GLY A 18 -28.82 -15.32 -19.65
CA GLY A 18 -28.77 -16.51 -18.79
C GLY A 18 -29.12 -16.27 -17.32
N ILE A 19 -29.34 -15.03 -16.85
CA ILE A 19 -29.68 -14.79 -15.45
C ILE A 19 -31.10 -15.28 -15.10
N ARG A 20 -32.10 -15.01 -15.96
CA ARG A 20 -33.49 -15.43 -15.73
C ARG A 20 -33.62 -16.95 -15.68
N THR A 21 -32.90 -17.66 -16.55
CA THR A 21 -32.91 -19.13 -16.59
C THR A 21 -32.29 -19.74 -15.35
N VAL A 22 -31.38 -19.03 -14.66
CA VAL A 22 -30.85 -19.45 -13.36
C VAL A 22 -31.82 -19.08 -12.24
N TRP A 23 -32.44 -17.89 -12.27
CA TRP A 23 -33.43 -17.46 -11.27
C TRP A 23 -34.69 -18.31 -11.24
N GLU A 24 -35.14 -18.83 -12.39
CA GLU A 24 -36.22 -19.83 -12.46
C GLU A 24 -35.89 -21.10 -11.69
N GLU A 25 -34.59 -21.41 -11.53
CA GLU A 25 -34.15 -22.56 -10.77
C GLU A 25 -33.80 -22.24 -9.31
N THR A 26 -33.11 -21.14 -9.05
CA THR A 26 -32.68 -20.76 -7.72
C THR A 26 -32.46 -19.25 -7.61
N LEU A 27 -32.88 -18.67 -6.49
CA LEU A 27 -32.57 -17.30 -6.11
C LEU A 27 -31.37 -17.22 -5.14
N GLY A 28 -30.69 -18.33 -4.91
CA GLY A 28 -29.63 -18.49 -3.91
C GLY A 28 -29.99 -19.51 -2.83
N ASP A 29 -28.99 -20.18 -2.27
CA ASP A 29 -29.11 -21.12 -1.18
C ASP A 29 -28.47 -20.54 0.09
N PRO A 30 -29.13 -20.60 1.27
CA PRO A 30 -28.59 -20.04 2.51
C PRO A 30 -27.34 -20.73 3.04
N ARG A 31 -26.91 -21.86 2.45
CA ARG A 31 -25.60 -22.47 2.75
C ARG A 31 -24.45 -21.72 2.08
N ILE A 32 -24.72 -20.94 1.05
CA ILE A 32 -23.72 -20.14 0.34
C ILE A 32 -23.62 -18.76 1.00
N CYS A 33 -22.40 -18.39 1.39
CA CYS A 33 -22.09 -17.12 2.03
C CYS A 33 -21.19 -16.25 1.13
N VAL A 34 -21.64 -15.03 0.82
CA VAL A 34 -20.83 -14.02 0.12
C VAL A 34 -20.42 -12.94 1.12
N ALA A 35 -19.12 -12.80 1.35
CA ALA A 35 -18.57 -11.69 2.13
C ALA A 35 -18.35 -10.47 1.24
N LEU A 36 -18.71 -9.28 1.73
CA LEU A 36 -18.46 -8.00 1.08
C LEU A 36 -17.48 -7.21 1.92
N LEU A 37 -16.29 -7.00 1.36
CA LEU A 37 -15.22 -6.23 1.97
C LEU A 37 -15.29 -4.83 1.35
N ASP A 38 -16.13 -3.98 1.94
CA ASP A 38 -16.44 -2.64 1.44
C ASP A 38 -16.63 -1.68 2.64
N GLY A 39 -17.43 -0.64 2.53
CA GLY A 39 -17.82 0.17 3.69
C GLY A 39 -19.02 -0.38 4.46
N PRO A 40 -19.32 0.24 5.62
CA PRO A 40 -20.56 -0.04 6.35
C PRO A 40 -21.79 0.24 5.48
N ILE A 41 -22.89 -0.49 5.67
CA ILE A 41 -24.09 -0.38 4.82
C ILE A 41 -25.27 0.24 5.56
N ASP A 42 -26.21 0.83 4.80
CA ASP A 42 -27.55 1.15 5.29
C ASP A 42 -28.40 -0.13 5.30
N HIS A 43 -28.24 -0.92 6.35
CA HIS A 43 -28.94 -2.20 6.50
C HIS A 43 -30.47 -2.07 6.68
N PHE A 44 -30.98 -0.85 6.94
CA PHE A 44 -32.41 -0.58 7.06
C PHE A 44 -33.08 -0.26 5.71
N HIS A 45 -32.29 -0.14 4.64
CA HIS A 45 -32.82 0.14 3.31
C HIS A 45 -33.84 -0.93 2.87
N PRO A 46 -35.00 -0.56 2.29
CA PRO A 46 -36.07 -1.48 1.89
C PRO A 46 -35.63 -2.63 0.97
N ALA A 47 -34.58 -2.40 0.18
CA ALA A 47 -33.98 -3.43 -0.68
C ALA A 47 -33.46 -4.66 0.09
N PHE A 48 -33.17 -4.54 1.38
CA PHE A 48 -32.62 -5.61 2.22
C PHE A 48 -33.65 -6.30 3.12
N ILE A 49 -34.93 -5.88 3.09
CA ILE A 49 -35.97 -6.48 3.93
C ILE A 49 -36.20 -7.95 3.53
N GLY A 50 -35.79 -8.87 4.40
CA GLY A 50 -35.85 -10.32 4.15
C GLY A 50 -34.52 -10.94 3.73
N SER A 51 -33.49 -10.13 3.49
CA SER A 51 -32.13 -10.61 3.20
C SER A 51 -31.46 -11.20 4.46
N LYS A 52 -30.54 -12.15 4.25
CA LYS A 52 -29.77 -12.80 5.32
C LYS A 52 -28.39 -12.16 5.48
N LEU A 53 -28.38 -10.86 5.76
CA LEU A 53 -27.16 -10.07 5.96
C LEU A 53 -26.72 -10.09 7.42
N ALA A 54 -25.46 -10.42 7.65
CA ALA A 54 -24.76 -10.24 8.92
C ALA A 54 -23.73 -9.12 8.78
N LEU A 55 -23.62 -8.28 9.82
CA LEU A 55 -22.62 -7.21 9.89
C LEU A 55 -21.50 -7.65 10.83
N ALA A 56 -20.27 -7.75 10.31
CA ALA A 56 -19.10 -8.07 11.11
C ALA A 56 -18.53 -6.82 11.80
N SER A 57 -17.61 -7.04 12.74
CA SER A 57 -16.73 -5.99 13.23
C SER A 57 -15.90 -5.42 12.07
N THR A 58 -15.62 -4.12 12.14
CA THR A 58 -14.76 -3.45 11.16
C THR A 58 -13.28 -3.73 11.46
N VAL A 59 -12.47 -3.79 10.41
CA VAL A 59 -11.00 -3.79 10.51
C VAL A 59 -10.42 -2.37 10.55
N ILE A 60 -11.27 -1.34 10.41
CA ILE A 60 -10.88 0.06 10.42
C ILE A 60 -10.90 0.58 11.88
N PRO A 61 -9.76 1.04 12.42
CA PRO A 61 -9.74 1.69 13.72
C PRO A 61 -10.61 2.96 13.72
N ASN A 62 -11.41 3.17 14.76
CA ASN A 62 -12.21 4.39 14.97
C ASN A 62 -13.28 4.71 13.88
N LEU A 63 -13.71 3.75 13.07
CA LEU A 63 -14.86 3.96 12.18
C LEU A 63 -16.07 4.38 13.03
N ARG A 64 -16.65 5.56 12.75
CA ARG A 64 -17.86 6.04 13.41
C ARG A 64 -18.95 4.97 13.25
N LYS A 65 -19.32 4.31 14.36
CA LYS A 65 -20.43 3.36 14.39
C LYS A 65 -21.68 4.03 13.83
N GLY A 66 -22.32 3.38 12.86
CA GLY A 66 -23.63 3.78 12.34
C GLY A 66 -23.64 4.73 11.14
N LYS A 67 -22.49 5.25 10.66
CA LYS A 67 -22.48 5.98 9.40
C LYS A 67 -22.36 4.99 8.23
N ALA A 68 -23.46 4.73 7.55
CA ALA A 68 -23.47 3.95 6.32
C ALA A 68 -22.68 4.67 5.21
N LEU A 69 -21.97 3.87 4.41
CA LEU A 69 -21.28 4.29 3.21
C LEU A 69 -22.16 4.01 1.99
N ARG A 70 -22.29 5.01 1.11
CA ARG A 70 -23.05 4.89 -0.14
C ARG A 70 -22.58 3.71 -0.98
N HIS A 71 -21.27 3.63 -1.24
CA HIS A 71 -20.68 2.58 -2.09
C HIS A 71 -20.97 1.16 -1.57
N GLY A 72 -20.76 0.90 -0.28
CA GLY A 72 -21.06 -0.40 0.32
C GLY A 72 -22.53 -0.78 0.21
N THR A 73 -23.44 0.18 0.42
CA THR A 73 -24.89 -0.03 0.28
C THR A 73 -25.28 -0.37 -1.16
N GLN A 74 -24.73 0.38 -2.13
CA GLN A 74 -24.94 0.15 -3.56
C GLN A 74 -24.46 -1.23 -3.99
N VAL A 75 -23.20 -1.58 -3.69
CA VAL A 75 -22.59 -2.88 -4.01
C VAL A 75 -23.38 -4.04 -3.38
N THR A 76 -23.78 -3.91 -2.11
CA THR A 76 -24.56 -4.95 -1.42
C THR A 76 -25.92 -5.17 -2.07
N SER A 77 -26.57 -4.10 -2.54
CA SER A 77 -27.88 -4.18 -3.20
C SER A 77 -27.86 -4.94 -4.53
N VAL A 78 -26.75 -4.87 -5.27
CA VAL A 78 -26.56 -5.61 -6.52
C VAL A 78 -26.56 -7.12 -6.27
N ILE A 79 -26.05 -7.57 -5.13
CA ILE A 79 -26.01 -9.00 -4.78
C ILE A 79 -27.30 -9.43 -4.07
N PHE A 80 -27.73 -8.69 -3.05
CA PHE A 80 -28.73 -9.15 -2.07
C PHE A 80 -30.08 -8.43 -2.13
N GLY A 81 -30.25 -7.48 -3.06
CA GLY A 81 -31.52 -6.80 -3.26
C GLY A 81 -32.67 -7.79 -3.44
N GLN A 82 -33.68 -7.72 -2.59
CA GLN A 82 -34.77 -8.68 -2.59
C GLN A 82 -35.69 -8.44 -3.78
N HIS A 83 -36.13 -9.49 -4.46
CA HIS A 83 -36.92 -9.39 -5.70
C HIS A 83 -38.33 -8.81 -5.51
N ASN A 84 -38.81 -8.77 -4.27
CA ASN A 84 -40.05 -8.08 -3.89
C ASN A 84 -39.84 -6.57 -3.64
N ALA A 85 -38.59 -6.09 -3.64
CA ALA A 85 -38.23 -4.69 -3.59
C ALA A 85 -37.92 -4.14 -4.99
N GLN A 86 -37.56 -2.86 -5.06
CA GLN A 86 -37.28 -2.18 -6.33
C GLN A 86 -35.97 -2.64 -6.99
N ILE A 87 -35.05 -3.23 -6.22
CA ILE A 87 -33.72 -3.67 -6.70
C ILE A 87 -33.68 -5.18 -6.66
N LYS A 88 -33.64 -5.79 -7.86
CA LYS A 88 -33.51 -7.24 -8.03
C LYS A 88 -32.04 -7.64 -7.99
N GLY A 89 -31.56 -7.96 -6.79
CA GLY A 89 -30.22 -8.48 -6.60
C GLY A 89 -30.02 -9.83 -7.31
N ILE A 90 -28.77 -10.15 -7.60
CA ILE A 90 -28.40 -11.39 -8.28
C ILE A 90 -28.70 -12.63 -7.42
N ALA A 91 -28.31 -12.63 -6.15
CA ALA A 91 -28.40 -13.80 -5.27
C ALA A 91 -29.10 -13.48 -3.92
N PRO A 92 -30.38 -13.04 -3.95
CA PRO A 92 -31.09 -12.58 -2.74
C PRO A 92 -31.33 -13.66 -1.69
N GLY A 93 -31.28 -14.95 -2.05
CA GLY A 93 -31.47 -16.10 -1.15
C GLY A 93 -30.21 -16.57 -0.41
N CYS A 94 -29.03 -16.09 -0.81
CA CYS A 94 -27.76 -16.42 -0.17
C CYS A 94 -27.56 -15.67 1.16
N ARG A 95 -26.62 -16.13 1.98
CA ARG A 95 -26.14 -15.36 3.14
C ARG A 95 -25.14 -14.29 2.70
N GLY A 96 -25.21 -13.13 3.33
CA GLY A 96 -24.22 -12.07 3.15
C GLY A 96 -23.51 -11.73 4.45
N LEU A 97 -22.22 -11.45 4.36
CA LEU A 97 -21.39 -10.99 5.47
C LEU A 97 -20.72 -9.67 5.08
N VAL A 98 -21.14 -8.57 5.66
CA VAL A 98 -20.51 -7.26 5.41
C VAL A 98 -19.37 -7.05 6.39
N ILE A 99 -18.16 -6.86 5.87
CA ILE A 99 -16.95 -6.57 6.64
C ILE A 99 -16.45 -5.18 6.24
N PRO A 100 -16.66 -4.14 7.07
CA PRO A 100 -16.22 -2.81 6.71
C PRO A 100 -14.69 -2.66 6.72
N ILE A 101 -14.09 -2.36 5.57
CA ILE A 101 -12.65 -2.13 5.34
C ILE A 101 -12.32 -0.74 4.80
N VAL A 102 -13.32 0.02 4.33
CA VAL A 102 -13.16 1.40 3.86
C VAL A 102 -14.19 2.35 4.48
N SER A 103 -13.85 3.64 4.54
CA SER A 103 -14.70 4.73 5.01
C SER A 103 -14.79 5.88 3.98
N ASP A 104 -15.63 6.88 4.22
CA ASP A 104 -15.65 8.10 3.42
C ASP A 104 -14.29 8.83 3.51
N GLY A 105 -13.70 9.14 2.37
CA GLY A 105 -12.57 10.06 2.27
C GLY A 105 -13.02 11.53 2.30
N SER A 106 -12.09 12.45 2.53
CA SER A 106 -12.35 13.89 2.69
C SER A 106 -12.96 14.57 1.46
N ASN A 107 -12.88 13.94 0.28
CA ASN A 107 -13.24 14.54 -1.00
C ASN A 107 -14.47 13.85 -1.66
N GLY A 108 -15.24 13.08 -0.90
CA GLY A 108 -16.37 12.29 -1.44
C GLY A 108 -15.95 11.03 -2.21
N LEU A 109 -14.64 10.78 -2.32
CA LEU A 109 -14.03 9.53 -2.76
C LEU A 109 -13.87 8.57 -1.56
N LEU A 110 -13.69 7.29 -1.84
CA LEU A 110 -13.39 6.28 -0.83
C LEU A 110 -12.01 6.54 -0.20
N ALA A 111 -11.89 6.36 1.12
CA ALA A 111 -10.60 6.41 1.80
C ALA A 111 -9.67 5.29 1.29
N SER A 112 -8.36 5.51 1.34
CA SER A 112 -7.42 4.41 1.09
C SER A 112 -7.51 3.38 2.22
N TYR A 113 -7.51 2.10 1.87
CA TYR A 113 -7.47 0.98 2.83
C TYR A 113 -6.07 0.35 2.85
N SER A 114 -5.62 -0.27 3.95
CA SER A 114 -4.32 -0.94 3.96
C SER A 114 -4.43 -2.37 3.42
N GLN A 115 -3.40 -2.85 2.71
CA GLN A 115 -3.36 -4.25 2.24
C GLN A 115 -3.32 -5.25 3.42
N VAL A 116 -2.75 -4.84 4.56
CA VAL A 116 -2.77 -5.62 5.81
C VAL A 116 -4.18 -5.71 6.38
N GLY A 117 -4.92 -4.60 6.40
CA GLY A 117 -6.33 -4.59 6.82
C GLY A 117 -7.22 -5.41 5.88
N LEU A 118 -6.93 -5.38 4.58
CA LEU A 118 -7.58 -6.26 3.61
C LEU A 118 -7.28 -7.74 3.89
N ALA A 119 -6.02 -8.10 4.17
CA ALA A 119 -5.65 -9.46 4.53
C ALA A 119 -6.39 -9.95 5.79
N GLN A 120 -6.45 -9.10 6.83
CA GLN A 120 -7.19 -9.40 8.05
C GLN A 120 -8.69 -9.59 7.78
N ALA A 121 -9.30 -8.75 6.95
CA ALA A 121 -10.71 -8.87 6.58
C ALA A 121 -10.99 -10.15 5.77
N ILE A 122 -10.07 -10.55 4.89
CA ILE A 122 -10.14 -11.85 4.18
C ILE A 122 -10.10 -12.99 5.19
N SER A 123 -9.16 -12.98 6.14
CA SER A 123 -9.11 -14.00 7.20
C SER A 123 -10.38 -14.05 8.04
N MET A 124 -10.97 -12.90 8.39
CA MET A 124 -12.26 -12.82 9.08
C MET A 124 -13.41 -13.41 8.24
N ALA A 125 -13.44 -13.12 6.94
CA ALA A 125 -14.44 -13.68 6.03
C ALA A 125 -14.35 -15.22 5.98
N ILE A 126 -13.14 -15.76 5.84
CA ILE A 126 -12.89 -17.20 5.85
C ILE A 126 -13.36 -17.82 7.18
N GLN A 127 -13.00 -17.23 8.32
CA GLN A 127 -13.38 -17.74 9.64
C GLN A 127 -14.90 -17.72 9.85
N ALA A 128 -15.59 -16.73 9.29
CA ALA A 128 -17.05 -16.63 9.31
C ALA A 128 -17.75 -17.54 8.28
N GLY A 129 -16.99 -18.36 7.54
CA GLY A 129 -17.51 -19.33 6.57
C GLY A 129 -17.93 -18.71 5.24
N ALA A 130 -17.30 -17.61 4.81
CA ALA A 130 -17.51 -17.07 3.48
C ALA A 130 -17.00 -18.04 2.42
N ASN A 131 -17.79 -18.23 1.36
CA ASN A 131 -17.40 -19.01 0.20
C ASN A 131 -16.91 -18.13 -0.96
N ILE A 132 -17.44 -16.91 -1.03
CA ILE A 132 -17.14 -15.92 -2.05
C ILE A 132 -16.80 -14.63 -1.31
N ILE A 133 -15.73 -13.95 -1.72
CA ILE A 133 -15.31 -12.67 -1.17
C ILE A 133 -15.35 -11.64 -2.29
N ASN A 134 -16.29 -10.70 -2.20
CA ASN A 134 -16.39 -9.56 -3.12
C ASN A 134 -15.58 -8.38 -2.59
N ILE A 135 -14.62 -7.92 -3.39
CA ILE A 135 -13.77 -6.76 -3.11
C ILE A 135 -13.97 -5.76 -4.25
N SER A 136 -15.00 -4.93 -4.14
CA SER A 136 -15.32 -3.87 -5.10
C SER A 136 -14.40 -2.65 -4.95
N LEU A 137 -13.13 -2.90 -4.60
CA LEU A 137 -12.10 -1.91 -4.29
C LEU A 137 -10.77 -2.35 -4.91
N GLY A 138 -9.90 -1.40 -5.20
CA GLY A 138 -8.58 -1.68 -5.76
C GLY A 138 -7.57 -0.59 -5.45
N GLN A 139 -6.32 -0.99 -5.22
CA GLN A 139 -5.18 -0.07 -5.17
C GLN A 139 -4.33 -0.24 -6.41
N ARG A 140 -4.12 0.85 -7.15
CA ARG A 140 -3.23 0.84 -8.31
C ARG A 140 -1.82 0.39 -7.89
N SER A 141 -1.30 -0.60 -8.59
CA SER A 141 0.05 -1.14 -8.40
C SER A 141 0.64 -1.42 -9.78
N PRO A 142 1.58 -0.59 -10.29
CA PRO A 142 2.16 -0.80 -11.61
C PRO A 142 2.79 -2.19 -11.79
N GLU A 143 3.41 -2.73 -10.73
CA GLU A 143 4.09 -4.03 -10.73
C GLU A 143 3.13 -5.20 -10.46
N GLY A 144 1.94 -4.91 -9.92
CA GLY A 144 0.96 -5.90 -9.50
C GLY A 144 1.47 -6.81 -8.38
N VAL A 145 2.30 -6.28 -7.47
CA VAL A 145 2.83 -7.01 -6.32
C VAL A 145 2.01 -6.66 -5.08
N GLY A 146 1.52 -7.68 -4.38
CA GLY A 146 0.78 -7.54 -3.13
C GLY A 146 1.68 -7.67 -1.92
N HIS A 147 1.26 -7.08 -0.80
CA HIS A 147 1.87 -7.26 0.50
C HIS A 147 1.91 -8.75 0.89
N PRO A 148 2.99 -9.28 1.52
CA PRO A 148 3.10 -10.71 1.85
C PRO A 148 1.91 -11.27 2.63
N LEU A 149 1.41 -10.55 3.66
CA LEU A 149 0.21 -10.98 4.40
C LEU A 149 -1.04 -11.10 3.52
N LEU A 150 -1.19 -10.24 2.51
CA LEU A 150 -2.31 -10.31 1.57
C LEU A 150 -2.16 -11.52 0.64
N LEU A 151 -0.94 -11.83 0.21
CA LEU A 151 -0.65 -13.04 -0.56
C LEU A 151 -1.00 -14.30 0.25
N THR A 152 -0.57 -14.37 1.52
CA THR A 152 -0.91 -15.48 2.42
C THR A 152 -2.43 -15.61 2.61
N ALA A 153 -3.15 -14.50 2.77
CA ALA A 153 -4.61 -14.54 2.91
C ALA A 153 -5.32 -15.06 1.63
N ILE A 154 -4.76 -14.75 0.44
CA ILE A 154 -5.27 -15.28 -0.84
C ILE A 154 -4.96 -16.76 -1.00
N GLU A 155 -3.77 -17.20 -0.58
CA GLU A 155 -3.41 -18.62 -0.53
C GLU A 155 -4.32 -19.40 0.42
N ASP A 156 -4.67 -18.84 1.58
CA ASP A 156 -5.64 -19.42 2.51
C ASP A 156 -7.03 -19.57 1.88
N CYS A 157 -7.48 -18.59 1.10
CA CYS A 157 -8.71 -18.70 0.32
C CYS A 157 -8.64 -19.86 -0.68
N LEU A 158 -7.53 -19.96 -1.43
CA LEU A 158 -7.34 -21.04 -2.41
C LEU A 158 -7.35 -22.42 -1.73
N ALA A 159 -6.69 -22.55 -0.58
CA ALA A 159 -6.61 -23.79 0.19
C ALA A 159 -7.97 -24.24 0.75
N LYS A 160 -8.89 -23.29 1.01
CA LYS A 160 -10.23 -23.53 1.56
C LYS A 160 -11.35 -23.47 0.51
N ASP A 161 -11.00 -23.45 -0.78
CA ASP A 161 -11.94 -23.33 -1.90
C ASP A 161 -12.87 -22.10 -1.78
N VAL A 162 -12.29 -20.96 -1.40
CA VAL A 162 -12.96 -19.66 -1.34
C VAL A 162 -12.54 -18.83 -2.55
N VAL A 163 -13.50 -18.30 -3.31
CA VAL A 163 -13.21 -17.47 -4.49
C VAL A 163 -13.25 -15.99 -4.13
N ILE A 164 -12.18 -15.28 -4.49
CA ILE A 164 -12.10 -13.83 -4.39
C ILE A 164 -12.45 -13.22 -5.74
N VAL A 165 -13.36 -12.25 -5.74
CA VAL A 165 -13.74 -11.46 -6.92
C VAL A 165 -13.39 -10.01 -6.65
N ALA A 166 -12.62 -9.38 -7.53
CA ALA A 166 -12.16 -8.01 -7.33
C ALA A 166 -12.23 -7.14 -8.59
N ALA A 167 -12.55 -5.87 -8.40
CA ALA A 167 -12.67 -4.88 -9.47
C ALA A 167 -11.29 -4.52 -10.08
N THR A 168 -11.21 -4.34 -11.40
CA THR A 168 -9.95 -3.95 -12.06
C THR A 168 -9.60 -2.46 -11.88
N GLY A 169 -10.57 -1.61 -11.55
CA GLY A 169 -10.40 -0.17 -11.39
C GLY A 169 -11.04 0.64 -12.53
N ASN A 170 -11.15 1.95 -12.31
CA ASN A 170 -11.97 2.87 -13.13
C ASN A 170 -11.16 4.03 -13.74
N GLU A 171 -9.86 3.85 -13.94
CA GLU A 171 -8.94 4.89 -14.42
C GLU A 171 -8.82 4.95 -15.95
N GLY A 172 -9.38 3.97 -16.67
CA GLY A 172 -9.32 3.86 -18.12
C GLY A 172 -7.91 3.63 -18.64
N ARG A 173 -7.10 2.85 -17.91
CA ARG A 173 -5.67 2.64 -18.23
C ARG A 173 -5.30 1.18 -18.34
N ASN A 174 -4.23 0.92 -19.10
CA ASN A 174 -3.48 -0.33 -19.03
C ASN A 174 -2.68 -0.37 -17.71
N THR A 175 -3.29 -0.86 -16.63
CA THR A 175 -2.69 -0.85 -15.29
C THR A 175 -3.29 -1.96 -14.42
N LEU A 176 -2.55 -2.32 -13.38
CA LEU A 176 -2.94 -3.36 -12.42
C LEU A 176 -3.44 -2.72 -11.12
N SER A 177 -4.41 -3.39 -10.51
CA SER A 177 -5.03 -3.06 -9.23
C SER A 177 -4.94 -4.26 -8.29
N ILE A 178 -4.55 -4.03 -7.05
CA ILE A 178 -4.50 -5.03 -5.97
C ILE A 178 -5.82 -4.98 -5.18
N PRO A 179 -6.51 -6.11 -4.96
CA PRO A 179 -6.04 -7.49 -5.16
C PRO A 179 -6.35 -8.12 -6.53
N ALA A 180 -7.08 -7.46 -7.44
CA ALA A 180 -7.49 -8.06 -8.72
C ALA A 180 -6.34 -8.65 -9.55
N ALA A 181 -5.15 -8.06 -9.47
CA ALA A 181 -3.94 -8.48 -10.19
C ALA A 181 -3.21 -9.66 -9.54
N LEU A 182 -3.64 -10.12 -8.36
CA LEU A 182 -3.00 -11.21 -7.64
C LEU A 182 -3.45 -12.57 -8.17
N PRO A 183 -2.60 -13.60 -8.10
CA PRO A 183 -2.97 -14.95 -8.53
C PRO A 183 -4.20 -15.48 -7.81
N SER A 184 -4.98 -16.34 -8.48
CA SER A 184 -6.22 -16.95 -7.97
C SER A 184 -7.41 -16.00 -7.75
N VAL A 185 -7.20 -14.68 -7.79
CA VAL A 185 -8.30 -13.69 -7.76
C VAL A 185 -8.97 -13.64 -9.13
N LEU A 186 -10.31 -13.60 -9.15
CA LEU A 186 -11.09 -13.34 -10.35
C LEU A 186 -11.25 -11.82 -10.53
N ALA A 187 -10.52 -11.27 -11.50
CA ALA A 187 -10.59 -9.86 -11.84
C ALA A 187 -11.88 -9.55 -12.64
N VAL A 188 -12.52 -8.42 -12.38
CA VAL A 188 -13.75 -8.04 -13.09
C VAL A 188 -13.66 -6.62 -13.63
N GLY A 189 -13.73 -6.50 -14.95
CA GLY A 189 -13.88 -5.24 -15.65
C GLY A 189 -15.35 -4.96 -16.01
N ALA A 190 -15.62 -3.77 -16.51
CA ALA A 190 -16.97 -3.29 -16.79
C ALA A 190 -17.26 -3.17 -18.29
N MET A 191 -18.46 -3.59 -18.70
CA MET A 191 -18.99 -3.41 -20.05
C MET A 191 -20.35 -2.70 -20.03
N ASN A 192 -20.72 -2.12 -21.17
CA ASN A 192 -22.06 -1.57 -21.40
C ASN A 192 -23.07 -2.67 -21.80
N SER A 193 -24.32 -2.27 -22.06
CA SER A 193 -25.40 -3.20 -22.43
C SER A 193 -25.18 -3.89 -23.79
N GLN A 194 -24.35 -3.32 -24.67
CA GLN A 194 -23.92 -3.92 -25.94
C GLN A 194 -22.77 -4.92 -25.76
N GLY A 195 -22.25 -5.07 -24.54
CA GLY A 195 -21.12 -5.93 -24.23
C GLY A 195 -19.76 -5.35 -24.62
N LEU A 196 -19.68 -4.05 -24.93
CA LEU A 196 -18.40 -3.38 -25.19
C LEU A 196 -17.75 -2.91 -23.88
N PRO A 197 -16.42 -3.00 -23.74
CA PRO A 197 -15.72 -2.52 -22.55
C PRO A 197 -15.93 -1.02 -22.37
N LEU A 198 -16.22 -0.60 -21.14
CA LEU A 198 -16.37 0.82 -20.81
C LEU A 198 -15.02 1.52 -20.82
N GLU A 199 -14.98 2.79 -21.25
CA GLU A 199 -13.73 3.54 -21.40
C GLU A 199 -12.93 3.64 -20.10
N PHE A 200 -13.62 3.75 -18.96
CA PHE A 200 -12.98 3.82 -17.64
C PHE A 200 -12.48 2.46 -17.13
N SER A 201 -12.92 1.33 -17.70
CA SER A 201 -12.54 0.00 -17.16
C SER A 201 -11.06 -0.27 -17.44
N ASN A 202 -10.27 -0.46 -16.39
CA ASN A 202 -8.85 -0.84 -16.52
C ASN A 202 -8.69 -2.21 -17.17
N TRP A 203 -7.58 -2.39 -17.86
CA TRP A 203 -7.16 -3.65 -18.49
C TRP A 203 -5.66 -3.86 -18.27
N HIS A 204 -5.18 -5.09 -18.47
CA HIS A 204 -3.77 -5.46 -18.48
C HIS A 204 -3.63 -6.86 -19.09
N GLU A 205 -2.46 -7.21 -19.61
CA GLU A 205 -2.18 -8.57 -20.11
C GLU A 205 -2.43 -9.65 -19.04
N ARG A 206 -2.17 -9.34 -17.77
CA ARG A 206 -2.39 -10.26 -16.64
C ARG A 206 -3.86 -10.58 -16.44
N TYR A 207 -4.76 -9.64 -16.75
CA TYR A 207 -6.19 -9.86 -16.64
C TYR A 207 -6.76 -10.74 -17.76
N GLN A 208 -6.01 -10.98 -18.84
CA GLN A 208 -6.44 -11.85 -19.94
C GLN A 208 -6.66 -13.31 -19.49
N THR A 209 -5.93 -13.77 -18.47
CA THR A 209 -6.01 -15.16 -17.99
C THR A 209 -6.83 -15.32 -16.71
N GLN A 210 -7.15 -14.22 -16.02
CA GLN A 210 -7.83 -14.28 -14.72
C GLN A 210 -8.96 -13.26 -14.56
N GLY A 211 -9.42 -12.63 -15.65
CA GLY A 211 -10.47 -11.62 -15.57
C GLY A 211 -11.56 -11.73 -16.63
N VAL A 212 -12.76 -11.24 -16.30
CA VAL A 212 -13.93 -11.20 -17.20
C VAL A 212 -14.56 -9.81 -17.20
N LEU A 213 -15.29 -9.47 -18.26
CA LEU A 213 -16.17 -8.30 -18.26
C LEU A 213 -17.59 -8.66 -17.82
N ALA A 214 -18.18 -7.83 -16.97
CA ALA A 214 -19.58 -7.88 -16.59
C ALA A 214 -20.23 -6.49 -16.71
N PRO A 215 -21.57 -6.40 -16.79
CA PRO A 215 -22.24 -5.11 -16.92
C PRO A 215 -21.86 -4.16 -15.78
N GLY A 216 -21.48 -2.93 -16.09
CA GLY A 216 -21.07 -1.94 -15.09
C GLY A 216 -21.49 -0.51 -15.43
N GLU A 217 -22.41 -0.35 -16.38
CA GLU A 217 -23.02 0.92 -16.76
C GLU A 217 -24.51 0.92 -16.38
N ASN A 218 -25.01 2.03 -15.86
CA ASN A 218 -26.41 2.27 -15.49
C ASN A 218 -27.03 1.16 -14.65
N ILE A 219 -26.26 0.64 -13.69
CA ILE A 219 -26.73 -0.41 -12.77
C ILE A 219 -27.63 0.23 -11.71
N LEU A 220 -28.85 -0.28 -11.57
CA LEU A 220 -29.79 0.17 -10.54
C LEU A 220 -29.35 -0.31 -9.15
N THR A 221 -29.15 0.62 -8.23
CA THR A 221 -28.56 0.37 -6.89
C THR A 221 -29.31 1.10 -5.78
N ALA A 222 -29.23 0.55 -4.57
CA ALA A 222 -29.73 1.23 -3.36
C ALA A 222 -28.78 2.35 -2.98
N ASP A 223 -29.32 3.50 -2.60
CA ASP A 223 -28.60 4.63 -2.05
C ASP A 223 -29.06 4.88 -0.60
N LEU A 224 -28.35 5.73 0.12
CA LEU A 224 -28.63 6.02 1.52
C LEU A 224 -30.02 6.65 1.68
N GLY A 225 -30.70 6.32 2.78
CA GLY A 225 -31.97 6.98 3.12
C GLY A 225 -33.13 6.56 2.21
N ASN A 226 -33.19 5.28 1.85
CA ASN A 226 -34.24 4.66 1.02
C ASN A 226 -34.26 5.09 -0.45
N ALA A 227 -33.23 5.81 -0.91
CA ALA A 227 -33.12 6.26 -2.29
C ALA A 227 -32.62 5.14 -3.21
N ILE A 228 -32.85 5.29 -4.50
CA ILE A 228 -32.31 4.42 -5.55
C ILE A 228 -31.61 5.29 -6.59
N THR A 229 -30.52 4.78 -7.16
CA THR A 229 -29.74 5.51 -8.17
C THR A 229 -29.13 4.57 -9.19
N LEU A 230 -28.85 5.10 -10.37
CA LEU A 230 -28.01 4.43 -11.37
C LEU A 230 -26.55 4.69 -11.04
N SER A 231 -25.74 3.64 -11.15
CA SER A 231 -24.32 3.70 -10.82
C SER A 231 -23.45 3.03 -11.89
N ASN A 232 -22.28 3.62 -12.12
CA ASN A 232 -21.29 3.18 -13.11
C ASN A 232 -19.98 2.78 -12.41
N GLY A 233 -19.40 1.65 -12.78
CA GLY A 233 -18.10 1.22 -12.25
C GLY A 233 -17.85 -0.28 -12.30
N THR A 234 -16.56 -0.65 -12.32
CA THR A 234 -16.09 -2.04 -12.14
C THR A 234 -16.49 -2.63 -10.80
N SER A 235 -16.75 -1.79 -9.79
CA SER A 235 -17.31 -2.17 -8.49
C SER A 235 -18.62 -2.95 -8.59
N TYR A 236 -19.53 -2.51 -9.46
CA TYR A 236 -20.85 -3.14 -9.64
C TYR A 236 -20.77 -4.36 -10.55
N ALA A 237 -19.90 -4.33 -11.55
CA ALA A 237 -19.59 -5.49 -12.38
C ALA A 237 -19.03 -6.65 -11.52
N ALA A 238 -18.11 -6.36 -10.60
CA ALA A 238 -17.59 -7.35 -9.64
C ALA A 238 -18.70 -7.96 -8.78
N ALA A 239 -19.62 -7.12 -8.26
CA ALA A 239 -20.77 -7.58 -7.48
C ALA A 239 -21.69 -8.51 -8.28
N ILE A 240 -21.93 -8.20 -9.57
CA ILE A 240 -22.72 -9.08 -10.45
C ILE A 240 -22.05 -10.45 -10.57
N VAL A 241 -20.74 -10.49 -10.84
CA VAL A 241 -19.99 -11.75 -10.96
C VAL A 241 -20.00 -12.54 -9.65
N SER A 242 -19.82 -11.88 -8.50
CA SER A 242 -19.93 -12.55 -7.18
C SER A 242 -21.31 -13.17 -6.97
N GLY A 243 -22.38 -12.47 -7.33
CA GLY A 243 -23.73 -13.01 -7.27
C GLY A 243 -23.92 -14.21 -8.20
N VAL A 244 -23.39 -14.15 -9.43
CA VAL A 244 -23.49 -15.25 -10.40
C VAL A 244 -22.76 -16.50 -9.89
N ILE A 245 -21.57 -16.35 -9.30
CA ILE A 245 -20.86 -17.47 -8.64
C ILE A 245 -21.74 -18.08 -7.55
N ALA A 246 -22.39 -17.24 -6.73
CA ALA A 246 -23.25 -17.71 -5.65
C ALA A 246 -24.48 -18.48 -6.16
N LEU A 247 -25.09 -18.02 -7.27
CA LEU A 247 -26.19 -18.74 -7.92
C LEU A 247 -25.74 -20.07 -8.54
N LEU A 248 -24.59 -20.11 -9.21
CA LEU A 248 -24.05 -21.34 -9.79
C LEU A 248 -23.73 -22.38 -8.71
N ALA A 249 -23.18 -21.95 -7.57
CA ALA A 249 -22.98 -22.80 -6.40
C ALA A 249 -24.32 -23.31 -5.82
N SER A 250 -25.32 -22.43 -5.72
CA SER A 250 -26.67 -22.78 -5.28
C SER A 250 -27.34 -23.78 -6.23
N LEU A 251 -27.04 -23.69 -7.52
CA LEU A 251 -27.51 -24.61 -8.54
C LEU A 251 -26.87 -26.00 -8.38
N GLN A 252 -25.55 -26.08 -8.13
CA GLN A 252 -24.89 -27.35 -7.82
C GLN A 252 -25.57 -28.05 -6.64
N ILE A 253 -25.84 -27.30 -5.57
CA ILE A 253 -26.57 -27.80 -4.40
C ILE A 253 -27.96 -28.33 -4.78
N LYS A 254 -28.74 -27.56 -5.54
CA LYS A 254 -30.10 -27.94 -5.95
C LYS A 254 -30.11 -29.25 -6.75
N HIS A 255 -29.08 -29.46 -7.57
CA HIS A 255 -28.90 -30.68 -8.37
C HIS A 255 -28.15 -31.80 -7.63
N GLY A 256 -27.90 -31.65 -6.32
CA GLY A 256 -27.24 -32.67 -5.50
C GLY A 256 -25.74 -32.85 -5.81
N LEU A 257 -25.11 -31.88 -6.46
CA LEU A 257 -23.70 -31.89 -6.79
C LEU A 257 -22.85 -31.29 -5.66
N PRO A 258 -21.59 -31.75 -5.49
CA PRO A 258 -20.66 -31.09 -4.60
C PRO A 258 -20.36 -29.68 -5.11
N VAL A 259 -20.39 -28.71 -4.21
CA VAL A 259 -20.01 -27.33 -4.53
C VAL A 259 -18.50 -27.26 -4.66
N ASN A 260 -18.02 -26.65 -5.75
CA ASN A 260 -16.60 -26.41 -5.96
C ASN A 260 -16.41 -25.01 -6.57
N PHE A 261 -15.96 -24.06 -5.75
CA PHE A 261 -15.88 -22.66 -6.16
C PHE A 261 -14.75 -22.43 -7.15
N ARG A 262 -13.63 -23.14 -7.02
CA ARG A 262 -12.57 -23.12 -8.03
C ARG A 262 -13.08 -23.55 -9.40
N ALA A 263 -13.87 -24.62 -9.49
CA ALA A 263 -14.47 -25.09 -10.73
C ALA A 263 -15.47 -24.07 -11.29
N ILE A 264 -16.23 -23.37 -10.44
CA ILE A 264 -17.12 -22.28 -10.87
C ILE A 264 -16.30 -21.11 -11.44
N ARG A 265 -15.22 -20.69 -10.77
CA ARG A 265 -14.31 -19.65 -11.27
C ARG A 265 -13.75 -20.02 -12.65
N GLU A 266 -13.26 -21.25 -12.80
CA GLU A 266 -12.76 -21.76 -14.08
C GLU A 266 -13.87 -21.85 -15.14
N ALA A 267 -15.09 -22.26 -14.78
CA ALA A 267 -16.21 -22.30 -15.71
C ALA A 267 -16.59 -20.90 -16.21
N ILE A 268 -16.51 -19.87 -15.36
CA ILE A 268 -16.74 -18.48 -15.74
C ILE A 268 -15.66 -18.01 -16.73
N LEU A 269 -14.38 -18.27 -16.45
CA LEU A 269 -13.28 -17.87 -17.33
C LEU A 269 -13.33 -18.62 -18.68
N ASN A 270 -13.51 -19.94 -18.66
CA ASN A 270 -13.48 -20.78 -19.86
C ASN A 270 -14.73 -20.65 -20.74
N SER A 271 -15.82 -20.12 -20.21
CA SER A 271 -17.03 -19.83 -21.00
C SER A 271 -17.13 -18.39 -21.48
N ALA A 272 -16.20 -17.52 -21.03
CA ALA A 272 -16.22 -16.10 -21.37
C ALA A 272 -16.15 -15.91 -22.89
N LEU A 273 -17.00 -15.03 -23.42
CA LEU A 273 -17.08 -14.78 -24.85
C LEU A 273 -15.97 -13.79 -25.23
N GLY A 274 -14.89 -14.32 -25.84
CA GLY A 274 -13.69 -13.58 -26.22
C GLY A 274 -13.87 -12.64 -27.42
N CYS A 275 -12.74 -12.17 -27.95
CA CYS A 275 -12.62 -11.21 -29.07
C CYS A 275 -12.89 -11.82 -30.47
N GLU A 276 -13.30 -13.09 -30.60
CA GLU A 276 -13.47 -13.74 -31.91
C GLU A 276 -14.59 -13.07 -32.74
N GLY A 277 -14.24 -12.55 -33.92
CA GLY A 277 -15.17 -11.95 -34.89
C GLY A 277 -15.21 -10.42 -34.92
N GLU A 278 -14.52 -9.74 -34.00
CA GLU A 278 -14.27 -8.28 -34.04
C GLU A 278 -12.89 -8.02 -34.68
N PRO A 279 -12.68 -6.94 -35.44
CA PRO A 279 -11.35 -6.61 -35.95
C PRO A 279 -10.42 -6.42 -34.75
N VAL A 280 -9.53 -7.39 -34.55
CA VAL A 280 -8.54 -7.41 -33.45
C VAL A 280 -7.64 -6.19 -33.61
N LYS A 281 -8.01 -5.08 -33.00
CA LYS A 281 -7.06 -4.06 -32.58
C LYS A 281 -6.21 -4.71 -31.49
N ALA A 282 -4.90 -4.43 -31.49
CA ALA A 282 -3.91 -4.95 -30.55
C ALA A 282 -4.19 -4.67 -29.05
N ASP A 283 -5.35 -4.10 -28.71
CA ASP A 283 -5.85 -3.78 -27.38
C ASP A 283 -7.17 -4.54 -27.09
N CYS A 284 -7.14 -5.88 -26.96
CA CYS A 284 -8.32 -6.64 -26.53
C CYS A 284 -8.60 -6.32 -25.05
N ARG A 285 -9.36 -5.24 -24.79
CA ARG A 285 -9.82 -4.81 -23.45
C ARG A 285 -10.88 -5.73 -22.84
N LEU A 286 -11.19 -6.85 -23.49
CA LEU A 286 -12.18 -7.84 -23.05
C LEU A 286 -11.70 -8.76 -21.92
N LEU A 287 -10.43 -8.66 -21.51
CA LEU A 287 -9.84 -9.61 -20.56
C LEU A 287 -9.99 -11.03 -21.15
N ALA A 288 -10.30 -12.07 -20.36
CA ALA A 288 -10.62 -13.38 -20.92
C ALA A 288 -11.88 -13.38 -21.80
N GLY A 289 -12.77 -12.40 -21.63
CA GLY A 289 -13.99 -12.24 -22.40
C GLY A 289 -15.16 -11.69 -21.58
N ARG A 290 -16.34 -11.65 -22.21
CA ARG A 290 -17.61 -11.21 -21.59
C ARG A 290 -18.25 -12.35 -20.80
N LEU A 291 -18.83 -12.03 -19.64
CA LEU A 291 -19.52 -12.98 -18.77
C LEU A 291 -20.60 -13.77 -19.54
N ASN A 292 -20.51 -15.10 -19.46
CA ASN A 292 -21.43 -16.03 -20.13
C ASN A 292 -22.04 -17.01 -19.13
N ILE A 293 -23.17 -16.62 -18.52
CA ILE A 293 -23.83 -17.41 -17.47
C ILE A 293 -24.27 -18.78 -18.00
N ASN A 294 -24.84 -18.84 -19.22
CA ASN A 294 -25.28 -20.08 -19.83
C ASN A 294 -24.11 -21.03 -20.13
N GLY A 295 -23.01 -20.51 -20.65
CA GLY A 295 -21.80 -21.28 -20.91
C GLY A 295 -21.20 -21.84 -19.62
N ALA A 296 -21.09 -21.03 -18.57
CA ALA A 296 -20.60 -21.47 -17.26
C ALA A 296 -21.51 -22.55 -16.66
N LYS A 297 -22.83 -22.34 -16.69
CA LYS A 297 -23.83 -23.35 -16.28
C LYS A 297 -23.66 -24.66 -17.06
N LEU A 298 -23.50 -24.59 -18.37
CA LEU A 298 -23.28 -25.78 -19.20
C LEU A 298 -21.99 -26.51 -18.86
N LEU A 299 -20.88 -25.82 -18.60
CA LEU A 299 -19.62 -26.47 -18.20
C LEU A 299 -19.74 -27.19 -16.85
N LEU A 300 -20.42 -26.57 -15.88
CA LEU A 300 -20.65 -27.16 -14.56
C LEU A 300 -21.61 -28.35 -14.61
N LEU A 301 -22.65 -28.28 -15.44
CA LEU A 301 -23.64 -29.34 -15.58
C LEU A 301 -23.23 -30.43 -16.58
N LYS A 302 -22.39 -30.18 -17.59
CA LYS A 302 -21.92 -31.24 -18.52
C LYS A 302 -21.03 -32.29 -17.84
N GLY A 303 -20.40 -31.95 -16.70
CA GLY A 303 -19.80 -32.95 -15.80
C GLY A 303 -20.79 -34.04 -15.34
N MET A 304 -22.10 -33.85 -15.52
CA MET A 304 -23.17 -34.83 -15.25
C MET A 304 -23.17 -36.02 -16.23
N ASN A 305 -22.73 -35.87 -17.49
CA ASN A 305 -22.85 -36.96 -18.49
C ASN A 305 -21.65 -37.92 -18.51
N THR A 306 -20.50 -37.54 -17.94
CA THR A 306 -19.31 -38.41 -17.87
C THR A 306 -19.26 -39.27 -16.61
N MET A 307 -20.05 -38.97 -15.57
CA MET A 307 -20.13 -39.80 -14.36
C MET A 307 -21.22 -40.87 -14.40
N ASN A 308 -22.25 -40.72 -15.26
CA ASN A 308 -23.29 -41.73 -15.48
C ASN A 308 -23.01 -42.69 -16.66
N MET A 309 -21.81 -42.63 -17.27
CA MET A 309 -21.36 -43.53 -18.35
C MET A 309 -20.08 -44.29 -18.00
N LYS A 310 -19.79 -44.50 -16.70
CA LYS A 310 -18.74 -45.42 -16.23
C LYS A 310 -19.33 -46.76 -15.76
N GLU A 311 -20.26 -47.31 -16.53
CA GLU A 311 -20.39 -48.76 -16.65
C GLU A 311 -20.37 -49.09 -18.14
N VAL A 312 -19.64 -50.16 -18.47
CA VAL A 312 -19.44 -50.77 -19.79
C VAL A 312 -18.16 -50.34 -20.56
N ARG A 313 -17.12 -51.14 -20.30
CA ARG A 313 -16.06 -51.65 -21.21
C ARG A 313 -14.82 -50.79 -21.51
N GLU A 314 -13.72 -51.18 -20.87
CA GLU A 314 -12.39 -51.35 -21.50
C GLU A 314 -12.28 -52.76 -22.15
N PRO A 315 -11.23 -53.12 -22.93
CA PRO A 315 -9.95 -52.42 -23.21
C PRO A 315 -9.47 -52.44 -24.69
N LYS A 316 -8.42 -51.66 -25.02
CA LYS A 316 -7.10 -52.20 -25.46
C LYS A 316 -6.02 -51.11 -25.66
N GLN A 317 -4.83 -51.50 -25.20
CA GLN A 317 -3.55 -50.79 -25.11
C GLN A 317 -2.89 -50.49 -26.46
N ALA A 318 -1.96 -49.52 -26.49
CA ALA A 318 -0.54 -49.80 -26.81
C ALA A 318 0.37 -48.55 -26.63
N THR A 319 1.33 -48.68 -25.69
CA THR A 319 2.80 -48.38 -25.78
C THR A 319 3.28 -46.97 -26.21
N ASN A 320 4.38 -46.39 -25.73
CA ASN A 320 5.41 -46.71 -24.75
C ASN A 320 6.26 -45.43 -24.50
N ASN A 321 6.86 -45.34 -23.30
CA ASN A 321 8.15 -44.72 -22.95
C ASN A 321 8.35 -43.18 -22.88
N MET A 322 8.52 -42.74 -21.62
CA MET A 322 9.30 -41.62 -21.07
C MET A 322 10.83 -41.76 -21.35
N PRO A 323 11.75 -40.80 -21.00
CA PRO A 323 11.65 -39.76 -19.97
C PRO A 323 12.27 -38.36 -20.24
N TYR A 324 11.98 -37.48 -19.27
CA TYR A 324 12.63 -36.23 -18.86
C TYR A 324 14.17 -36.18 -18.97
N SER A 325 14.71 -35.05 -19.42
CA SER A 325 15.94 -34.45 -18.87
C SER A 325 15.98 -32.92 -19.03
N SER A 326 16.75 -32.32 -18.13
CA SER A 326 16.94 -30.92 -17.74
C SER A 326 17.70 -30.01 -18.73
N GLU A 327 17.36 -28.71 -18.69
CA GLU A 327 17.96 -27.42 -19.16
C GLU A 327 19.42 -27.35 -19.72
N PRO A 328 19.91 -26.15 -20.16
CA PRO A 328 19.40 -25.22 -21.18
C PRO A 328 20.51 -24.92 -22.23
N SER A 329 20.16 -24.74 -23.51
CA SER A 329 21.15 -24.37 -24.54
C SER A 329 20.89 -23.00 -25.15
N LEU A 330 21.91 -22.13 -25.00
CA LEU A 330 22.12 -20.91 -25.75
C LEU A 330 22.05 -21.17 -27.27
N TRP A 331 21.30 -20.32 -28.00
CA TRP A 331 21.67 -19.96 -29.36
C TRP A 331 21.18 -18.56 -29.74
N LEU A 332 22.13 -17.66 -29.99
CA LEU A 332 21.96 -16.45 -30.79
C LEU A 332 21.89 -16.81 -32.28
N PRO A 333 21.23 -15.98 -33.10
CA PRO A 333 21.78 -15.66 -34.41
C PRO A 333 22.05 -14.16 -34.57
N ALA A 334 23.25 -13.89 -35.05
CA ALA A 334 23.76 -12.59 -35.44
C ALA A 334 23.08 -12.07 -36.71
N SER A 335 22.80 -10.76 -36.75
CA SER A 335 22.70 -10.01 -38.01
C SER A 335 23.56 -8.74 -37.91
N LYS A 336 24.42 -8.56 -38.92
CA LYS A 336 25.42 -7.50 -39.05
C LYS A 336 24.77 -6.14 -39.36
N PRO A 337 25.30 -5.01 -38.85
CA PRO A 337 24.94 -3.69 -39.33
C PRO A 337 25.92 -3.21 -40.41
N GLN A 338 25.42 -2.53 -41.44
CA GLN A 338 26.21 -1.65 -42.31
C GLN A 338 25.40 -0.39 -42.71
N PRO A 339 26.11 0.71 -43.04
CA PRO A 339 25.76 2.04 -42.56
C PRO A 339 25.14 2.92 -43.66
N ASN A 340 24.41 3.96 -43.27
CA ASN A 340 24.20 5.14 -44.10
C ASN A 340 24.31 6.41 -43.26
N ASN A 341 25.39 7.15 -43.50
CA ASN A 341 25.55 8.56 -43.16
C ASN A 341 24.85 9.40 -44.24
N LEU A 342 24.16 10.47 -43.84
CA LEU A 342 24.29 11.83 -44.40
C LEU A 342 23.13 12.71 -43.90
N SER A 343 23.42 13.67 -43.03
CA SER A 343 22.73 14.96 -43.02
C SER A 343 23.52 15.95 -42.16
N GLY A 344 24.15 16.91 -42.83
CA GLY A 344 24.86 18.04 -42.23
C GLY A 344 24.06 19.33 -42.28
N ASN A 345 24.59 20.30 -41.52
CA ASN A 345 24.36 21.74 -41.50
C ASN A 345 23.06 22.29 -40.89
N LEU A 346 23.23 22.81 -39.66
CA LEU A 346 22.39 23.78 -38.98
C LEU A 346 23.01 25.18 -39.10
N SER A 347 22.17 26.18 -39.38
CA SER A 347 22.39 27.63 -39.21
C SER A 347 21.08 28.39 -39.47
N PRO A 348 20.88 29.61 -38.92
CA PRO A 348 19.79 29.88 -37.98
C PRO A 348 18.85 31.04 -38.40
N PHE A 349 18.03 31.53 -37.44
CA PHE A 349 17.30 32.83 -37.33
C PHE A 349 15.74 32.73 -37.27
N PRO A 350 15.00 33.78 -36.81
CA PRO A 350 14.76 34.12 -35.39
C PRO A 350 13.27 34.48 -35.12
N ILE A 351 12.78 34.52 -33.87
CA ILE A 351 11.53 35.26 -33.56
C ILE A 351 11.65 35.97 -32.19
N GLU A 352 11.36 37.27 -32.24
CA GLU A 352 11.29 38.32 -31.21
C GLU A 352 10.10 38.15 -30.26
N ILE A 353 10.19 38.73 -29.05
CA ILE A 353 9.02 39.16 -28.28
C ILE A 353 9.31 40.54 -27.67
N ASP A 354 8.42 41.48 -27.98
CA ASP A 354 8.42 42.91 -27.64
C ASP A 354 8.14 43.23 -26.16
N ASP A 355 8.76 44.32 -25.71
CA ASP A 355 8.46 45.13 -24.53
C ASP A 355 7.19 45.98 -24.73
N TYR A 356 6.38 46.19 -23.68
CA TYR A 356 5.63 47.45 -23.51
C TYR A 356 5.18 47.68 -22.05
N SER A 357 5.65 48.79 -21.47
CA SER A 357 5.09 49.47 -20.28
C SER A 357 4.29 50.71 -20.71
N PRO A 358 3.35 51.19 -19.89
CA PRO A 358 3.43 52.56 -19.34
C PRO A 358 2.88 52.63 -17.89
N GLY A 359 3.10 53.61 -17.00
CA GLY A 359 3.71 54.93 -16.98
C GLY A 359 3.19 55.64 -15.69
N SER A 360 4.05 56.37 -14.99
CA SER A 360 3.82 57.00 -13.66
C SER A 360 2.93 58.26 -13.69
N PRO A 361 2.63 58.86 -12.52
CA PRO A 361 3.17 60.21 -12.30
C PRO A 361 3.78 60.48 -10.91
N THR A 362 4.60 61.52 -10.90
CA THR A 362 5.60 62.01 -9.92
C THR A 362 5.08 63.00 -8.87
N SER A 363 5.75 63.09 -7.71
CA SER A 363 6.09 64.38 -7.06
C SER A 363 7.29 64.24 -6.11
N GLN A 364 7.99 65.35 -5.89
CA GLN A 364 9.42 65.51 -5.56
C GLN A 364 9.74 65.81 -4.07
N ASN A 365 11.03 65.63 -3.74
CA ASN A 365 11.86 66.27 -2.68
C ASN A 365 11.71 65.78 -1.22
N SER A 366 12.75 65.63 -0.39
CA SER A 366 14.22 65.60 -0.51
C SER A 366 14.82 65.30 0.88
N MET A 367 16.00 64.68 0.92
CA MET A 367 17.05 64.71 1.97
C MET A 367 17.25 63.49 2.92
N MET A 368 18.39 62.84 2.65
CA MET A 368 19.40 62.23 3.54
C MET A 368 18.98 61.44 4.79
N ALA A 369 19.03 60.11 4.65
CA ALA A 369 19.79 59.20 5.52
C ALA A 369 19.96 57.88 4.76
N ASN A 370 21.18 57.32 4.71
CA ASN A 370 21.43 56.00 4.13
C ASN A 370 20.74 54.94 4.99
N SER A 371 19.50 54.59 4.61
CA SER A 371 18.77 53.45 5.13
C SER A 371 19.08 52.21 4.30
N ALA A 372 19.36 51.14 5.04
CA ALA A 372 19.32 49.75 4.64
C ALA A 372 18.35 49.46 3.49
N THR A 373 18.84 48.82 2.43
CA THR A 373 17.96 48.12 1.49
C THR A 373 17.63 46.76 2.08
N THR A 374 16.41 46.70 2.59
CA THR A 374 15.73 45.66 3.33
C THR A 374 15.43 44.39 2.52
N CYS A 375 15.55 43.27 3.24
CA CYS A 375 14.59 42.17 3.36
C CYS A 375 13.75 41.80 2.13
N ASN A 376 14.01 40.59 1.60
CA ASN A 376 13.01 39.79 0.92
C ASN A 376 12.15 39.04 1.97
N CYS A 377 11.40 39.77 2.79
CA CYS A 377 10.35 39.22 3.66
C CYS A 377 9.04 39.24 2.88
N GLY A 378 8.83 38.21 2.06
CA GLY A 378 7.67 38.13 1.18
C GLY A 378 7.58 36.83 0.39
N ARG A 379 8.07 35.72 0.94
CA ARG A 379 7.60 34.40 0.53
C ARG A 379 6.92 33.78 1.73
N ASN A 380 5.59 33.69 1.66
CA ASN A 380 4.80 32.71 2.39
C ASN A 380 5.14 31.30 1.87
N GLY A 381 6.42 30.93 1.90
CA GLY A 381 6.83 29.54 1.82
C GLY A 381 6.77 29.04 3.25
N SER A 382 5.74 28.26 3.59
CA SER A 382 5.68 27.55 4.86
C SER A 382 7.02 26.83 5.08
N VAL A 383 7.72 27.17 6.15
CA VAL A 383 8.97 26.50 6.52
C VAL A 383 8.65 25.02 6.74
N GLN A 384 9.23 24.15 5.93
CA GLN A 384 8.95 22.72 5.98
C GLN A 384 9.86 22.05 7.02
N LEU A 385 9.26 21.62 8.13
CA LEU A 385 9.93 20.83 9.17
C LEU A 385 10.17 19.40 8.68
N VAL A 386 11.28 18.82 9.13
CA VAL A 386 11.61 17.41 8.93
C VAL A 386 12.22 16.83 10.21
N PHE A 387 11.86 15.60 10.52
CA PHE A 387 12.54 14.78 11.53
C PHE A 387 12.82 13.42 10.92
N ALA A 388 14.03 13.23 10.38
CA ALA A 388 14.37 12.06 9.59
C ALA A 388 15.28 11.11 10.38
N LEU A 389 15.14 9.81 10.10
CA LEU A 389 16.02 8.74 10.59
C LEU A 389 16.74 8.10 9.41
N GLY A 390 17.97 7.65 9.62
CA GLY A 390 18.69 6.93 8.58
C GLY A 390 20.13 6.62 8.95
N LYS A 391 20.91 6.17 7.97
CA LYS A 391 22.37 6.06 8.06
C LYS A 391 23.03 7.24 7.38
N LEU A 392 24.09 7.76 7.98
CA LEU A 392 24.92 8.74 7.31
C LEU A 392 25.69 8.08 6.17
N GLY A 393 25.67 8.75 5.03
CA GLY A 393 26.55 8.49 3.90
C GLY A 393 27.24 9.78 3.46
N ILE A 394 28.15 9.61 2.51
CA ILE A 394 28.86 10.72 1.89
C ILE A 394 28.75 10.56 0.38
N GLU A 395 28.40 11.65 -0.27
CA GLU A 395 28.35 11.79 -1.70
C GLU A 395 29.08 13.05 -2.17
N PHE A 396 29.31 13.12 -3.47
CA PHE A 396 29.94 14.27 -4.11
C PHE A 396 28.97 14.90 -5.11
N GLU A 397 29.10 16.22 -5.29
CA GLU A 397 28.31 16.94 -6.29
C GLU A 397 28.89 16.75 -7.70
N THR A 398 30.23 16.76 -7.81
CA THR A 398 30.96 16.74 -9.08
C THR A 398 32.23 15.90 -8.98
N GLU A 399 32.74 15.45 -10.13
CA GLU A 399 34.05 14.79 -10.22
C GLU A 399 35.18 15.69 -9.74
N ALA A 400 35.11 17.00 -10.00
CA ALA A 400 36.12 17.95 -9.53
C ALA A 400 36.20 18.00 -8.00
N ARG A 401 35.07 17.91 -7.31
CA ARG A 401 35.04 17.88 -5.84
C ARG A 401 35.61 16.56 -5.30
N PHE A 402 35.28 15.45 -5.94
CA PHE A 402 35.82 14.13 -5.61
C PHE A 402 37.35 14.09 -5.74
N ASP A 403 37.88 14.53 -6.89
CA ASP A 403 39.31 14.55 -7.16
C ASP A 403 40.07 15.51 -6.23
N SER A 404 39.47 16.68 -5.94
CA SER A 404 40.03 17.62 -4.97
C SER A 404 40.20 16.97 -3.60
N ILE A 405 39.21 16.27 -3.07
CA ILE A 405 39.33 15.58 -1.77
C ILE A 405 40.36 14.46 -1.86
N ARG A 406 40.32 13.64 -2.92
CA ARG A 406 41.26 12.53 -3.15
C ARG A 406 42.72 12.99 -3.09
N ASN A 407 43.04 14.13 -3.69
CA ASN A 407 44.40 14.65 -3.74
C ASN A 407 44.91 15.21 -2.40
N HIS A 408 44.01 15.57 -1.48
CA HIS A 408 44.36 16.04 -0.13
C HIS A 408 44.37 14.93 0.93
N MET A 409 43.82 13.75 0.60
CA MET A 409 43.83 12.59 1.49
C MET A 409 45.24 11.97 1.55
N GLU A 410 45.62 11.55 2.75
CA GLU A 410 46.85 10.77 2.94
C GLU A 410 46.72 9.39 2.29
N LYS A 411 47.83 8.88 1.75
CA LYS A 411 47.85 7.55 1.16
C LYS A 411 47.78 6.46 2.24
N PRO A 412 46.97 5.40 2.05
CA PRO A 412 46.84 4.30 3.02
C PRO A 412 48.17 3.57 3.29
N ASP A 413 49.00 3.42 2.26
CA ASP A 413 50.37 2.89 2.37
C ASP A 413 51.40 3.94 1.93
N PRO A 414 52.28 4.41 2.83
CA PRO A 414 53.35 5.35 2.48
C PRO A 414 54.38 4.77 1.51
N LYS A 415 54.36 3.45 1.21
CA LYS A 415 55.22 2.78 0.23
C LYS A 415 54.69 2.78 -1.22
N ASN A 416 53.57 3.48 -1.48
CA ASN A 416 53.08 3.86 -2.82
C ASN A 416 52.68 2.72 -3.79
N GLU A 417 51.52 2.11 -3.59
CA GLU A 417 50.84 1.41 -4.71
C GLU A 417 49.32 1.66 -4.80
N VAL A 418 48.68 2.26 -3.78
CA VAL A 418 47.23 2.45 -3.75
C VAL A 418 46.89 3.92 -3.54
N ASP A 419 46.11 4.49 -4.48
CA ASP A 419 45.56 5.83 -4.35
C ASP A 419 44.50 5.89 -3.23
N PRO A 420 44.36 7.01 -2.50
CA PRO A 420 43.31 7.17 -1.50
C PRO A 420 41.92 7.01 -2.13
N ASN A 421 41.00 6.42 -1.40
CA ASN A 421 39.61 6.26 -1.84
C ASN A 421 38.67 7.14 -1.00
N PRO A 422 38.17 8.28 -1.51
CA PRO A 422 37.21 9.11 -0.79
C PRO A 422 35.85 8.44 -0.53
N TYR A 423 35.54 7.32 -1.19
CA TYR A 423 34.35 6.53 -0.87
C TYR A 423 34.58 5.55 0.29
N ASP A 424 35.81 5.39 0.75
CA ASP A 424 36.13 4.63 1.97
C ASP A 424 35.87 5.53 3.20
N PRO A 425 34.84 5.24 4.02
CA PRO A 425 34.47 6.07 5.15
C PRO A 425 35.58 6.21 6.20
N GLU A 426 36.42 5.18 6.38
CA GLU A 426 37.48 5.19 7.40
C GLU A 426 38.62 6.11 6.98
N GLN A 427 39.06 6.01 5.72
CA GLN A 427 40.08 6.91 5.17
C GLN A 427 39.61 8.36 5.17
N LEU A 428 38.35 8.58 4.79
CA LEU A 428 37.79 9.93 4.73
C LEU A 428 37.59 10.54 6.13
N LEU A 429 37.17 9.75 7.12
CA LEU A 429 37.07 10.20 8.50
C LEU A 429 38.44 10.54 9.11
N ASN A 430 39.46 9.74 8.81
CA ASN A 430 40.85 10.04 9.20
C ASN A 430 41.32 11.38 8.60
N HIS A 431 40.98 11.64 7.33
CA HIS A 431 41.23 12.93 6.69
C HIS A 431 40.51 14.07 7.41
N PHE A 432 39.22 13.93 7.69
CA PHE A 432 38.44 14.97 8.38
C PHE A 432 38.89 15.23 9.82
N THR A 433 39.47 14.24 10.50
CA THR A 433 40.03 14.42 11.84
C THR A 433 41.21 15.39 11.81
N LYS A 434 42.01 15.37 10.74
CA LYS A 434 43.14 16.29 10.52
C LYS A 434 42.71 17.61 9.88
N ASN A 435 41.68 17.56 9.02
CA ASN A 435 41.17 18.69 8.24
C ASN A 435 39.65 18.85 8.45
N PRO A 436 39.18 19.36 9.61
CA PRO A 436 37.74 19.40 9.94
C PRO A 436 36.88 20.25 9.01
N TRP A 437 37.48 21.25 8.34
CA TRP A 437 36.78 22.14 7.43
C TRP A 437 36.36 21.44 6.12
N ASP A 438 37.08 20.39 5.70
CA ASP A 438 36.74 19.65 4.48
C ASP A 438 35.44 18.86 4.61
N ALA A 439 34.95 18.66 5.82
CA ALA A 439 33.61 18.11 6.06
C ALA A 439 32.51 18.98 5.41
N ALA A 440 32.72 20.28 5.25
CA ALA A 440 31.77 21.16 4.55
C ALA A 440 31.86 21.05 3.02
N SER A 441 32.91 20.43 2.50
CA SER A 441 33.16 20.28 1.06
C SER A 441 32.51 19.04 0.44
N VAL A 442 31.89 18.17 1.23
CA VAL A 442 31.19 16.96 0.78
C VAL A 442 29.68 17.07 1.00
N ILE A 443 28.92 16.25 0.29
CA ILE A 443 27.48 16.11 0.54
C ILE A 443 27.31 15.02 1.58
N TRP A 444 26.91 15.40 2.78
CA TRP A 444 26.44 14.43 3.77
C TRP A 444 25.05 13.96 3.36
N THR A 445 24.84 12.65 3.24
CA THR A 445 23.54 12.10 2.93
C THR A 445 22.96 11.38 4.12
N LEU A 446 21.64 11.46 4.27
CA LEU A 446 20.88 10.57 5.12
C LEU A 446 20.24 9.51 4.24
N ASN A 447 20.54 8.25 4.51
CA ASN A 447 20.14 7.12 3.70
C ASN A 447 19.12 6.24 4.43
N LEU A 448 18.04 5.88 3.76
CA LEU A 448 17.14 4.81 4.16
C LEU A 448 17.42 3.58 3.28
N ASP A 449 17.85 2.48 3.89
CA ASP A 449 18.12 1.21 3.23
C ASP A 449 18.98 1.35 1.95
N ALA A 450 20.06 2.12 2.06
CA ALA A 450 21.02 2.50 1.02
C ALA A 450 20.53 3.50 -0.05
N VAL A 451 19.31 4.02 0.08
CA VAL A 451 18.79 5.09 -0.79
C VAL A 451 19.01 6.45 -0.12
N PRO A 452 19.76 7.39 -0.72
CA PRO A 452 19.88 8.74 -0.19
C PRO A 452 18.54 9.47 -0.33
N ILE A 453 17.97 9.86 0.81
CA ILE A 453 16.67 10.55 0.90
C ILE A 453 16.82 12.05 1.18
N TYR A 454 17.91 12.44 1.85
CA TYR A 454 18.22 13.83 2.15
C TYR A 454 19.71 14.09 2.04
N ALA A 455 20.06 15.31 1.65
CA ALA A 455 21.36 15.88 1.93
C ALA A 455 21.30 16.67 3.24
N ILE A 456 22.34 16.62 4.05
CA ILE A 456 22.45 17.38 5.29
C ILE A 456 23.49 18.47 5.06
N LYS A 457 23.08 19.72 5.24
CA LYS A 457 23.96 20.87 5.09
C LYS A 457 23.73 21.83 6.26
N PRO A 458 24.56 21.72 7.31
CA PRO A 458 24.60 22.70 8.38
C PRO A 458 24.86 24.12 7.89
N GLU A 459 23.98 25.04 8.27
CA GLU A 459 24.11 26.48 7.99
C GLU A 459 23.89 27.30 9.27
N GLY A 460 24.45 28.51 9.31
CA GLY A 460 24.34 29.42 10.45
C GLY A 460 25.47 29.31 11.48
N ALA A 461 25.27 29.92 12.65
CA ALA A 461 26.32 30.11 13.66
C ALA A 461 26.83 28.80 14.28
N PHE A 462 26.04 27.72 14.24
CA PHE A 462 26.38 26.42 14.82
C PHE A 462 26.74 25.36 13.77
N ALA A 463 27.03 25.79 12.53
CA ALA A 463 27.34 24.87 11.45
C ALA A 463 28.58 24.02 11.75
N GLN A 464 29.60 24.61 12.39
CA GLN A 464 30.84 23.90 12.74
C GLN A 464 30.59 22.75 13.72
N GLU A 465 29.78 22.99 14.74
CA GLU A 465 29.38 22.00 15.75
C GLU A 465 28.52 20.90 15.13
N ALA A 466 27.58 21.26 14.24
CA ALA A 466 26.78 20.28 13.52
C ALA A 466 27.64 19.39 12.59
N TYR A 467 28.64 19.95 11.89
CA TYR A 467 29.61 19.14 11.14
C TYR A 467 30.48 18.27 12.05
N GLN A 468 30.82 18.73 13.26
CA GLN A 468 31.51 17.90 14.25
C GLN A 468 30.64 16.71 14.65
N GLU A 469 29.34 16.91 14.92
CA GLU A 469 28.44 15.80 15.25
C GLU A 469 28.25 14.83 14.09
N LEU A 470 28.16 15.31 12.84
CA LEU A 470 28.11 14.41 11.67
C LEU A 470 29.35 13.52 11.57
N ARG A 471 30.54 14.05 11.89
CA ARG A 471 31.78 13.25 11.96
C ARG A 471 31.75 12.26 13.12
N ASN A 472 31.28 12.68 14.29
CA ASN A 472 31.14 11.79 15.46
C ASN A 472 30.20 10.61 15.11
N PHE A 473 29.06 10.89 14.48
CA PHE A 473 28.11 9.87 14.06
C PHE A 473 28.69 8.95 12.98
N LEU A 474 29.43 9.47 12.01
CA LEU A 474 30.11 8.64 11.02
C LEU A 474 31.15 7.73 11.68
N ASN A 475 31.93 8.26 12.63
CA ASN A 475 32.85 7.47 13.44
C ASN A 475 32.12 6.37 14.20
N ASP A 476 30.99 6.69 14.82
CA ASP A 476 30.22 5.72 15.57
C ASP A 476 29.64 4.61 14.67
N GLN A 477 29.25 4.93 13.44
CA GLN A 477 28.78 3.93 12.47
C GLN A 477 29.89 2.96 12.04
N ILE A 478 31.15 3.42 12.00
CA ILE A 478 32.31 2.60 11.63
C ILE A 478 32.78 1.77 12.82
N ASN A 479 32.97 2.41 13.97
CA ASN A 479 33.70 1.84 15.11
C ASN A 479 32.80 1.32 16.24
N ASN A 480 31.64 1.95 16.46
CA ASN A 480 30.79 1.71 17.62
C ASN A 480 29.48 0.98 17.28
N SER A 481 29.41 0.33 16.11
CA SER A 481 28.20 -0.39 15.63
C SER A 481 26.92 0.47 15.67
N VAL A 482 27.03 1.79 15.50
CA VAL A 482 25.84 2.65 15.37
C VAL A 482 25.14 2.32 14.07
N GLU A 483 23.84 2.04 14.18
CA GLU A 483 23.03 1.63 13.04
C GLU A 483 22.27 2.79 12.43
N ARG A 484 21.97 3.84 13.20
CA ARG A 484 21.07 4.94 12.80
C ARG A 484 21.39 6.27 13.49
N VAL A 485 20.98 7.37 12.84
CA VAL A 485 21.00 8.74 13.37
C VAL A 485 19.65 9.44 13.18
N SER A 486 19.30 10.37 14.09
CA SER A 486 18.22 11.35 13.90
C SER A 486 18.78 12.65 13.37
N VAL A 487 18.05 13.25 12.45
CA VAL A 487 18.35 14.57 11.91
C VAL A 487 17.05 15.37 11.84
N PRO A 488 16.73 16.13 12.90
CA PRO A 488 15.70 17.17 12.84
C PRO A 488 16.23 18.38 12.07
N GLY A 489 15.36 19.12 11.41
CA GLY A 489 15.75 20.35 10.76
C GLY A 489 14.69 20.94 9.84
N TYR A 490 15.17 21.79 8.94
CA TYR A 490 14.36 22.50 7.97
C TYR A 490 14.77 22.11 6.55
N ILE A 491 13.79 21.87 5.67
CA ILE A 491 14.08 21.66 4.25
C ILE A 491 14.32 23.03 3.60
N VAL A 492 15.55 23.28 3.13
CA VAL A 492 16.00 24.59 2.62
C VAL A 492 16.24 24.62 1.10
N GLY A 493 16.13 23.49 0.42
CA GLY A 493 16.31 23.41 -1.03
C GLY A 493 16.47 21.98 -1.54
N ASN A 494 17.02 21.83 -2.74
CA ASN A 494 17.40 20.54 -3.31
C ASN A 494 18.83 20.60 -3.85
N ILE A 495 19.54 19.48 -3.81
CA ILE A 495 20.88 19.33 -4.39
C ILE A 495 20.89 18.15 -5.36
N LYS A 496 21.74 18.24 -6.38
CA LYS A 496 21.99 17.17 -7.33
C LYS A 496 23.19 16.35 -6.89
N LEU A 497 23.00 15.05 -6.69
CA LEU A 497 24.10 14.12 -6.48
C LEU A 497 24.85 13.85 -7.80
N LYS A 498 26.09 13.38 -7.71
CA LYS A 498 26.91 13.00 -8.86
C LYS A 498 26.25 11.97 -9.79
N ASN A 499 25.46 11.05 -9.24
CA ASN A 499 24.68 10.07 -10.01
C ASN A 499 23.47 10.68 -10.76
N GLY A 500 23.21 11.98 -10.62
CA GLY A 500 22.12 12.70 -11.26
C GLY A 500 20.84 12.83 -10.42
N GLN A 501 20.74 12.14 -9.29
CA GLN A 501 19.58 12.17 -8.40
C GLN A 501 19.44 13.53 -7.73
N MET A 502 18.21 14.08 -7.75
CA MET A 502 17.86 15.29 -7.01
C MET A 502 17.28 14.91 -5.65
N ILE A 503 17.84 15.43 -4.56
CA ILE A 503 17.35 15.18 -3.20
C ILE A 503 17.20 16.48 -2.41
N PRO A 504 16.22 16.56 -1.48
CA PRO A 504 16.04 17.70 -0.60
C PRO A 504 17.21 17.89 0.39
N VAL A 505 17.49 19.15 0.75
CA VAL A 505 18.56 19.55 1.68
C VAL A 505 17.96 19.94 3.02
N ILE A 506 18.45 19.31 4.09
CA ILE A 506 18.13 19.61 5.48
C ILE A 506 19.19 20.54 6.05
N ASN A 507 18.76 21.68 6.61
CA ASN A 507 19.55 22.43 7.59
C ASN A 507 19.21 21.89 8.99
N PRO A 508 20.11 21.12 9.65
CA PRO A 508 19.80 20.41 10.87
C PRO A 508 19.74 21.31 12.12
N ASP A 509 18.91 20.93 13.10
CA ASP A 509 18.97 21.46 14.46
C ASP A 509 19.77 20.53 15.36
N LEU A 510 20.89 21.01 15.89
CA LEU A 510 21.83 20.24 16.70
C LEU A 510 21.17 19.56 17.92
N ARG A 511 20.15 20.19 18.51
CA ARG A 511 19.60 19.76 19.81
C ARG A 511 18.85 18.44 19.78
N GLY A 512 18.42 17.99 18.60
CA GLY A 512 17.71 16.72 18.43
C GLY A 512 18.43 15.72 17.54
N MET A 513 19.71 15.95 17.26
CA MET A 513 20.56 14.98 16.58
C MET A 513 21.08 13.94 17.58
N TYR A 514 20.76 12.67 17.35
CA TYR A 514 21.23 11.55 18.17
C TYR A 514 21.65 10.37 17.32
N SER A 515 22.66 9.62 17.76
CA SER A 515 23.04 8.31 17.22
C SER A 515 22.53 7.18 18.13
N TRP A 516 22.24 6.01 17.54
CA TRP A 516 21.84 4.83 18.31
C TRP A 516 22.63 3.59 17.95
N ASN A 517 23.00 2.88 19.02
CA ASN A 517 23.54 1.54 18.95
C ASN A 517 22.50 0.55 19.51
N THR A 518 22.08 -0.38 18.66
CA THR A 518 21.16 -1.46 19.00
C THR A 518 21.72 -2.34 20.14
N GLN A 519 23.03 -2.57 20.18
CA GLN A 519 23.69 -3.37 21.22
C GLN A 519 23.62 -2.70 22.60
N GLU A 520 23.88 -1.39 22.70
CA GLU A 520 23.76 -0.68 23.98
C GLU A 520 22.33 -0.68 24.52
N LEU A 521 21.33 -0.58 23.62
CA LEU A 521 19.92 -0.65 23.99
C LEU A 521 19.57 -2.05 24.51
N ILE A 522 20.04 -3.11 23.84
CA ILE A 522 19.88 -4.50 24.28
C ILE A 522 20.52 -4.71 25.65
N GLU A 523 21.74 -4.21 25.86
CA GLU A 523 22.43 -4.33 27.14
C GLU A 523 21.65 -3.64 28.27
N LYS A 524 21.18 -2.42 28.05
CA LYS A 524 20.36 -1.69 29.04
C LYS A 524 19.06 -2.40 29.39
N VAL A 525 18.38 -3.01 28.40
CA VAL A 525 17.11 -3.72 28.59
C VAL A 525 17.32 -5.10 29.22
N CYS A 526 18.28 -5.88 28.73
CA CYS A 526 18.49 -7.28 29.11
C CYS A 526 19.35 -7.46 30.37
N ALA A 527 20.27 -6.52 30.71
CA ALA A 527 21.07 -6.61 31.94
C ALA A 527 20.21 -6.62 33.21
N HIS A 528 19.05 -5.98 33.19
CA HIS A 528 18.11 -5.97 34.32
C HIS A 528 17.19 -7.21 34.38
N ALA A 529 16.92 -7.88 33.26
CA ALA A 529 16.09 -9.08 33.22
C ALA A 529 16.80 -10.31 33.83
N ALA A 530 18.13 -10.31 33.80
CA ALA A 530 18.96 -11.38 34.37
C ALA A 530 18.96 -11.44 35.91
N ALA A 531 18.57 -10.35 36.60
CA ALA A 531 18.63 -10.27 38.06
C ALA A 531 17.49 -11.00 38.80
N ASN A 532 16.41 -11.38 38.10
CA ASN A 532 15.15 -11.80 38.76
C ASN A 532 14.62 -13.20 38.36
N GLN A 533 15.41 -14.07 37.71
CA GLN A 533 14.93 -15.44 37.46
C GLN A 533 16.06 -16.49 37.56
N GLU A 534 15.79 -17.59 38.28
CA GLU A 534 16.58 -18.85 38.31
C GLU A 534 16.23 -19.75 37.11
N LYS A 535 17.22 -20.42 36.50
CA LYS A 535 17.19 -21.34 35.33
C LYS A 535 17.62 -20.79 33.94
N SER A 536 18.92 -20.89 33.73
CA SER A 536 19.71 -21.38 32.57
C SER A 536 19.47 -20.98 31.10
N ASP A 537 18.47 -20.20 30.67
CA ASP A 537 18.27 -19.95 29.21
C ASP A 537 18.13 -18.46 28.78
N ARG A 538 18.67 -17.50 29.55
CA ARG A 538 18.11 -16.13 29.54
C ARG A 538 18.80 -14.95 28.81
N PRO A 539 20.10 -14.91 28.47
CA PRO A 539 20.66 -13.74 27.78
C PRO A 539 20.35 -13.68 26.28
N SER A 540 20.38 -14.82 25.58
CA SER A 540 20.25 -14.90 24.12
C SER A 540 18.82 -14.71 23.62
N GLU A 541 17.82 -15.15 24.38
CA GLU A 541 16.41 -15.00 24.02
C GLU A 541 15.92 -13.56 24.25
N CYS A 542 16.32 -12.90 25.35
CA CYS A 542 16.05 -11.48 25.58
C CYS A 542 16.64 -10.62 24.45
N LYS A 543 17.91 -10.88 24.11
CA LYS A 543 18.61 -10.22 23.00
C LYS A 543 17.83 -10.37 21.69
N LYS A 544 17.45 -11.59 21.30
CA LYS A 544 16.66 -11.83 20.09
C LYS A 544 15.31 -11.12 20.08
N ARG A 545 14.60 -11.05 21.22
CA ARG A 545 13.30 -10.37 21.31
C ARG A 545 13.43 -8.86 21.15
N VAL A 546 14.44 -8.26 21.78
CA VAL A 546 14.73 -6.82 21.65
C VAL A 546 15.24 -6.49 20.23
N GLU A 547 16.12 -7.31 19.67
CA GLU A 547 16.59 -7.18 18.27
C GLU A 547 15.43 -7.25 17.28
N ASN A 548 14.60 -8.29 17.37
CA ASN A 548 13.44 -8.46 16.51
C ASN A 548 12.47 -7.28 16.62
N PHE A 549 12.29 -6.74 17.82
CA PHE A 549 11.47 -5.54 18.01
C PHE A 549 12.08 -4.33 17.32
N ILE A 550 13.36 -4.02 17.56
CA ILE A 550 14.04 -2.84 16.99
C ILE A 550 14.01 -2.91 15.46
N VAL A 551 14.31 -4.08 14.90
CA VAL A 551 14.23 -4.32 13.45
C VAL A 551 12.81 -4.13 12.95
N ARG A 552 11.82 -4.74 13.62
CA ARG A 552 10.42 -4.66 13.19
C ARG A 552 9.86 -3.24 13.27
N VAL A 553 10.19 -2.52 14.33
CA VAL A 553 9.81 -1.10 14.46
C VAL A 553 10.52 -0.26 13.43
N TYR A 554 11.80 -0.46 13.19
CA TYR A 554 12.47 0.26 12.11
C TYR A 554 11.84 -0.02 10.73
N GLU A 555 11.61 -1.28 10.37
CA GLU A 555 11.05 -1.68 9.07
C GLU A 555 9.60 -1.21 8.88
N GLU A 556 8.79 -1.23 9.95
CA GLU A 556 7.41 -0.76 9.90
C GLU A 556 7.29 0.76 10.00
N LEU A 557 8.26 1.45 10.64
CA LEU A 557 8.23 2.89 10.87
C LEU A 557 9.03 3.71 9.86
N ARG A 558 9.86 3.11 9.00
CA ARG A 558 10.65 3.89 8.03
C ARG A 558 9.75 4.80 7.19
N ASN A 559 10.05 6.09 7.20
CA ASN A 559 9.29 7.10 6.48
C ASN A 559 10.20 8.32 6.21
N LEU A 560 9.71 9.28 5.43
CA LEU A 560 10.49 10.46 5.04
C LEU A 560 10.60 11.53 6.14
N GLY A 561 9.84 11.44 7.23
CA GLY A 561 9.93 12.40 8.33
C GLY A 561 9.37 13.79 8.02
N ILE A 562 8.53 13.93 6.97
CA ILE A 562 8.04 15.24 6.50
C ILE A 562 6.71 15.58 7.16
N THR A 563 5.74 14.66 7.11
CA THR A 563 4.41 14.92 7.66
C THR A 563 4.47 14.95 9.20
N PRO A 564 3.54 15.66 9.89
CA PRO A 564 3.54 15.65 11.36
C PRO A 564 3.47 14.24 11.95
N GLN A 565 2.68 13.36 11.33
CA GLN A 565 2.58 11.95 11.72
C GLN A 565 3.93 11.23 11.58
N ASP A 566 4.62 11.40 10.45
CA ASP A 566 5.94 10.83 10.20
C ASP A 566 6.98 11.31 11.23
N ARG A 567 6.96 12.63 11.56
CA ARG A 567 7.84 13.20 12.57
C ARG A 567 7.57 12.60 13.95
N ALA A 568 6.30 12.39 14.31
CA ALA A 568 5.92 11.79 15.58
C ALA A 568 6.40 10.34 15.68
N ILE A 569 6.23 9.59 14.59
CA ILE A 569 6.70 8.21 14.43
C ILE A 569 8.23 8.14 14.61
N ASN A 570 8.95 8.95 13.83
CA ASN A 570 10.41 8.95 13.86
C ASN A 570 10.94 9.40 15.21
N TYR A 571 10.33 10.41 15.83
CA TYR A 571 10.72 10.85 17.16
C TYR A 571 10.50 9.77 18.23
N ALA A 572 9.37 9.05 18.19
CA ALA A 572 9.15 7.95 19.14
C ALA A 572 10.14 6.80 18.94
N ALA A 573 10.50 6.49 17.69
CA ALA A 573 11.55 5.51 17.39
C ALA A 573 12.94 5.98 17.86
N SER A 574 13.18 7.29 17.83
CA SER A 574 14.42 7.93 18.27
C SER A 574 14.62 7.89 19.80
N ASN A 575 13.54 7.82 20.58
CA ASN A 575 13.62 7.91 22.03
C ASN A 575 13.88 6.54 22.68
N ALA A 576 15.11 6.06 22.54
CA ALA A 576 15.56 4.74 23.00
C ALA A 576 15.33 4.52 24.51
N LEU A 577 15.36 5.56 25.34
CA LEU A 577 15.12 5.47 26.79
C LEU A 577 13.66 5.14 27.12
N LEU A 578 12.70 5.77 26.44
CA LEU A 578 11.27 5.48 26.62
C LEU A 578 10.90 4.09 26.12
N VAL A 579 11.44 3.74 24.95
CA VAL A 579 11.32 2.43 24.34
C VAL A 579 11.86 1.39 25.34
N ALA A 580 13.09 1.54 25.84
CA ALA A 580 13.71 0.61 26.78
C ALA A 580 12.87 0.30 28.03
N GLU A 581 12.26 1.31 28.66
CA GLU A 581 11.41 1.11 29.82
C GLU A 581 10.15 0.30 29.51
N ILE A 582 9.53 0.54 28.35
CA ILE A 582 8.36 -0.21 27.88
C ILE A 582 8.75 -1.67 27.62
N PHE A 583 9.90 -1.93 26.98
CA PHE A 583 10.37 -3.30 26.75
C PHE A 583 10.70 -4.02 28.04
N LYS A 584 11.34 -3.35 28.98
CA LYS A 584 11.65 -3.94 30.28
C LYS A 584 10.37 -4.44 30.97
N GLU A 585 9.31 -3.63 30.98
CA GLU A 585 8.02 -4.03 31.55
C GLU A 585 7.34 -5.15 30.74
N ALA A 586 7.32 -5.04 29.40
CA ALA A 586 6.73 -6.06 28.54
C ALA A 586 7.43 -7.42 28.65
N LEU A 587 8.78 -7.43 28.71
CA LEU A 587 9.58 -8.65 28.84
C LEU A 587 9.40 -9.31 30.21
N GLN A 588 9.30 -8.53 31.29
CA GLN A 588 9.00 -9.06 32.63
C GLN A 588 7.65 -9.78 32.68
N GLU A 589 6.69 -9.32 31.88
CA GLU A 589 5.35 -9.91 31.75
C GLU A 589 5.27 -10.99 30.66
N GLY A 590 6.38 -11.29 29.98
CA GLY A 590 6.43 -12.30 28.91
C GLY A 590 5.67 -11.91 27.63
N LEU A 591 5.40 -10.63 27.44
CA LEU A 591 4.67 -10.09 26.30
C LEU A 591 5.61 -9.84 25.10
N GLU A 592 5.05 -9.94 23.90
CA GLU A 592 5.70 -9.61 22.64
C GLU A 592 5.01 -8.44 21.94
N PHE A 593 5.76 -7.70 21.15
CA PHE A 593 5.24 -6.56 20.41
C PHE A 593 4.26 -7.01 19.31
N GLY A 594 3.05 -6.46 19.34
CA GLY A 594 1.97 -6.76 18.40
C GLY A 594 1.87 -5.75 17.28
N SER A 595 1.51 -4.52 17.62
CA SER A 595 1.27 -3.45 16.66
C SER A 595 1.55 -2.09 17.27
N PHE A 596 1.72 -1.09 16.42
CA PHE A 596 1.68 0.30 16.82
C PHE A 596 0.58 1.04 16.04
N ILE A 597 -0.02 2.04 16.67
CA ILE A 597 -1.02 2.93 16.05
C ILE A 597 -0.63 4.36 16.40
N VAL A 598 -0.66 5.25 15.42
CA VAL A 598 -0.40 6.68 15.62
C VAL A 598 -1.64 7.46 15.19
N GLU A 599 -2.20 8.24 16.11
CA GLU A 599 -3.39 9.05 15.88
C GLU A 599 -3.19 10.46 16.45
N ARG A 600 -3.95 11.45 15.95
CA ARG A 600 -3.85 12.81 16.48
C ARG A 600 -4.36 12.84 17.91
N SER A 601 -3.56 13.39 18.83
CA SER A 601 -3.90 13.45 20.24
C SER A 601 -5.00 14.50 20.50
N PRO A 602 -6.06 14.15 21.24
CA PRO A 602 -7.04 15.12 21.69
C PRO A 602 -6.54 15.95 22.88
N VAL A 603 -5.41 15.58 23.48
CA VAL A 603 -4.86 16.22 24.69
C VAL A 603 -3.65 17.04 24.30
N CYS A 604 -3.88 18.26 23.79
CA CYS A 604 -2.81 19.22 23.59
C CYS A 604 -3.20 20.68 23.76
N ARG A 605 -2.17 21.52 23.89
CA ARG A 605 -2.37 22.97 23.97
C ARG A 605 -2.95 23.47 22.63
N PRO A 606 -3.77 24.54 22.65
CA PRO A 606 -4.12 25.24 21.42
C PRO A 606 -2.84 25.60 20.65
N GLU A 607 -2.85 25.42 19.33
CA GLU A 607 -1.70 25.56 18.41
C GLU A 607 -0.63 24.44 18.44
N SER A 608 -0.76 23.43 19.30
CA SER A 608 0.11 22.25 19.24
C SER A 608 -0.39 21.19 18.24
N ASP A 609 0.56 20.51 17.59
CA ASP A 609 0.38 19.37 16.71
C ASP A 609 0.85 18.09 17.41
N CYS A 610 -0.07 17.47 18.14
CA CYS A 610 0.25 16.32 18.98
C CYS A 610 -0.32 15.02 18.46
N TRP A 611 0.42 13.94 18.72
CA TRP A 611 0.14 12.61 18.23
C TRP A 611 0.28 11.61 19.36
N ASP A 612 -0.76 10.80 19.53
CA ASP A 612 -0.83 9.67 20.44
C ASP A 612 -0.32 8.43 19.72
N ILE A 613 0.72 7.82 20.29
CA ILE A 613 1.42 6.63 19.79
C ILE A 613 1.13 5.49 20.75
N LYS A 614 0.34 4.54 20.29
CA LYS A 614 -0.10 3.36 21.04
C LYS A 614 0.72 2.16 20.61
N LEU A 615 1.51 1.60 21.51
CA LEU A 615 2.25 0.35 21.32
C LEU A 615 1.49 -0.79 22.01
N THR A 616 1.04 -1.77 21.25
CA THR A 616 0.27 -2.91 21.75
C THR A 616 1.18 -4.14 21.87
N PHE A 617 1.15 -4.78 23.03
CA PHE A 617 1.89 -5.99 23.36
C PHE A 617 0.92 -7.09 23.74
N PHE A 618 1.25 -8.34 23.42
CA PHE A 618 0.38 -9.48 23.68
C PHE A 618 1.21 -10.70 24.10
N ASN A 619 0.59 -11.66 24.78
CA ASN A 619 1.26 -12.92 25.10
C ASN A 619 1.10 -13.91 23.93
N PRO A 620 2.16 -14.28 23.20
CA PRO A 620 2.05 -15.17 22.05
C PRO A 620 1.59 -16.58 22.41
N LYS A 621 1.86 -17.04 23.65
CA LYS A 621 1.47 -18.38 24.10
C LYS A 621 0.00 -18.45 24.53
N LYS A 622 -0.64 -17.30 24.75
CA LYS A 622 -1.99 -17.17 25.33
C LYS A 622 -2.80 -16.04 24.71
N ILE A 623 -2.72 -15.93 23.38
CA ILE A 623 -3.38 -14.86 22.60
C ILE A 623 -4.88 -14.73 22.89
N PHE A 624 -5.57 -15.84 23.17
CA PHE A 624 -7.02 -15.86 23.39
C PHE A 624 -7.42 -15.82 24.87
N GLU A 625 -6.47 -15.89 25.79
CA GLU A 625 -6.73 -15.98 27.23
C GLU A 625 -6.28 -14.73 27.99
N GLU A 626 -5.25 -14.04 27.49
CA GLU A 626 -4.66 -12.87 28.15
C GLU A 626 -4.93 -11.58 27.36
N ALA A 627 -5.27 -10.52 28.09
CA ALA A 627 -5.46 -9.20 27.50
C ALA A 627 -4.15 -8.66 26.92
N SER A 628 -4.24 -7.97 25.80
CA SER A 628 -3.09 -7.22 25.27
C SER A 628 -2.82 -6.00 26.16
N LYS A 629 -1.57 -5.65 26.37
CA LYS A 629 -1.17 -4.43 27.10
C LYS A 629 -0.85 -3.33 26.11
N VAL A 630 -1.48 -2.17 26.29
CA VAL A 630 -1.25 -0.99 25.45
C VAL A 630 -0.43 0.01 26.24
N TYR A 631 0.63 0.53 25.63
CA TYR A 631 1.38 1.69 26.10
C TYR A 631 1.07 2.88 25.22
N LEU A 632 0.69 4.00 25.81
CA LEU A 632 0.41 5.25 25.12
C LEU A 632 1.48 6.28 25.45
N LEU A 633 2.01 6.87 24.40
CA LEU A 633 2.95 7.98 24.38
C LEU A 633 2.30 9.13 23.63
N THR A 634 2.47 10.37 24.09
CA THR A 634 2.00 11.56 23.35
C THR A 634 3.20 12.39 22.96
N VAL A 635 3.32 12.73 21.68
CA VAL A 635 4.43 13.52 21.11
C VAL A 635 3.87 14.79 20.50
N ASP A 636 4.44 15.94 20.83
CA ASP A 636 4.20 17.22 20.17
C ASP A 636 5.29 17.45 19.11
N VAL A 637 4.87 17.60 17.85
CA VAL A 637 5.74 17.79 16.67
C VAL A 637 5.59 19.19 16.06
N SER A 638 5.09 20.14 16.83
CA SER A 638 4.90 21.54 16.39
C SER A 638 6.23 22.24 16.11
N ASP A 639 7.28 21.85 16.82
CA ASP A 639 8.63 22.42 16.71
C ASP A 639 9.56 21.48 15.93
N VAL A 640 10.72 22.01 15.52
CA VAL A 640 11.75 21.28 14.77
C VAL A 640 12.30 20.08 15.53
N VAL A 641 12.43 20.22 16.86
CA VAL A 641 12.74 19.12 17.76
C VAL A 641 11.45 18.74 18.49
N PRO A 642 10.82 17.60 18.16
CA PRO A 642 9.62 17.15 18.85
C PRO A 642 9.86 16.89 20.34
N VAL A 643 8.78 16.91 21.11
CA VAL A 643 8.84 16.72 22.56
C VAL A 643 7.76 15.76 23.05
N MET A 644 8.06 15.05 24.13
CA MET A 644 7.06 14.23 24.81
C MET A 644 6.11 15.06 25.66
N VAL A 645 4.82 14.75 25.58
CA VAL A 645 3.77 15.41 26.37
C VAL A 645 3.32 14.48 27.48
N GLY A 646 3.69 14.82 28.71
CA GLY A 646 3.33 14.05 29.90
C GLY A 646 4.11 12.74 30.06
N ARG A 647 3.59 11.84 30.91
CA ARG A 647 4.20 10.53 31.20
C ARG A 647 3.57 9.45 30.34
N LYS A 648 4.33 8.37 30.08
CA LYS A 648 3.80 7.14 29.47
C LYS A 648 2.60 6.63 30.27
N ARG A 649 1.57 6.17 29.58
CA ARG A 649 0.38 5.54 30.18
C ARG A 649 0.30 4.10 29.71
N SER A 650 -0.25 3.21 30.53
CA SER A 650 -0.48 1.84 30.12
C SER A 650 -1.77 1.27 30.70
N TRP A 651 -2.42 0.38 29.95
CA TRP A 651 -3.62 -0.35 30.39
C TRP A 651 -3.78 -1.65 29.60
N PHE A 652 -4.61 -2.55 30.09
CA PHE A 652 -4.94 -3.80 29.40
C PHE A 652 -6.19 -3.64 28.53
N VAL A 653 -6.18 -4.26 27.36
CA VAL A 653 -7.28 -4.31 26.40
C VAL A 653 -7.53 -5.76 26.03
N TYR A 654 -8.75 -6.23 26.29
CA TYR A 654 -9.18 -7.55 25.82
C TYR A 654 -9.47 -7.47 24.34
N VAL A 655 -8.74 -8.24 23.54
CA VAL A 655 -9.15 -8.57 22.19
C VAL A 655 -10.35 -9.49 22.36
N ARG A 656 -11.57 -8.96 22.18
CA ARG A 656 -12.75 -9.84 22.19
C ARG A 656 -12.62 -10.78 20.97
N PRO A 657 -12.75 -12.09 21.17
CA PRO A 657 -12.74 -13.06 20.07
C PRO A 657 -13.83 -12.77 19.05
#